data_AF-A0A970W3G7-F1
#
_entry.id   AF-A0A970W3G7-F1
#
_cell.length_a   1.000
_cell.length_b   1.000
_cell.length_c   1.000
_cell.angle_alpha   90.00
_cell.angle_beta   90.00
_cell.angle_gamma   90.00
#
_symmetry.space_group_name_H-M   'P 1'
#
loop_
_entity.id
_entity.type
_entity.pdbx_description
1 polymer ?
#
loop_
_entity_poly.entity_id
_entity_poly.type
_entity_poly.pdbx_seq_one_letter_code
_entity_poly.pdbx_strand_id
1 'polypeptide(L)'
;MSRYRVAVSRADKDHIAAGVERAVNMLGGMERFVRRGDRVLIKVNLFTYNTPESGFTTHPEVIIATARLCHELGAHPVVVERTPNLERNLAPFPEIRKYAEVVCLDQAPHTARNLPGARSLRDEVDWADLIDDADVFINIPGLRTHALSRFSNGMKNLMGLLPRHSTFRVHMYGLEGSIVDLNAARPSDLVITDAVYTLHGNFPSQGKGIYTGFVTAADNVVAADLFGARVFGIDPSETQYLPLAHKRGLGPASLDEVEVLGDDIGEILKGITFEQAGSEGDLLNDLVYRYNIHAENACQSCRQALAGGIIAAEAKAPGLLEMFPDLTFVCGPEPEDFQVESENVLYFGNCVYRYNQTKGTHIPGCPPLSGYVMRGLLEMEPHRPHTSICSIAWRAAPLREIIPLVAQAGYEGIELWGPHVQRYLDEGGTLAQLKALLAESGLAVPMISPYMDLAEDQEASLALAERVVGWAVALGAPLVRVFVKGGPSAQASHETWAKVVAGLKALCRIGAPHKIAFALETHQNNLHDTSTATLRLIRQVGAENLGVNLDIHNLFDMGEDPVLAARRLMPFTRIMHLKNGHVVEGKLKYGVPLPEGNMDYAPFMAEVRKLNYGGYASIEWFGDDPAGAARSELAYLGEQWALSPEAAKA
;
A
#
# COMPACT_ATOMS: atom_id res chain seq x y z
N MET A 1 30.48 39.37 5.61
CA MET A 1 29.07 39.67 5.35
C MET A 1 28.35 38.33 5.31
N SER A 2 27.33 38.18 6.13
CA SER A 2 26.37 37.07 6.10
C SER A 2 25.84 36.87 4.68
N ARG A 3 25.83 35.62 4.21
CA ARG A 3 25.43 35.28 2.83
C ARG A 3 23.91 35.11 2.69
N TYR A 4 23.23 34.84 3.80
CA TYR A 4 21.80 34.50 3.84
C TYR A 4 21.06 35.44 4.79
N ARG A 5 19.78 35.70 4.50
CA ARG A 5 18.95 36.60 5.30
C ARG A 5 17.62 35.97 5.66
N VAL A 6 17.18 36.20 6.89
CA VAL A 6 15.84 35.88 7.38
C VAL A 6 15.26 37.14 8.02
N ALA A 7 14.17 37.65 7.48
CA ALA A 7 13.46 38.80 7.98
C ALA A 7 12.24 38.37 8.79
N VAL A 8 12.10 38.87 10.02
CA VAL A 8 11.01 38.57 10.94
C VAL A 8 10.09 39.78 11.03
N SER A 9 8.78 39.56 10.83
CA SER A 9 7.78 40.61 11.02
C SER A 9 6.61 40.12 11.85
N ARG A 10 6.20 40.92 12.83
CA ARG A 10 4.87 40.82 13.44
C ARG A 10 3.80 40.87 12.36
N ALA A 11 2.81 40.01 12.53
CA ALA A 11 1.68 39.81 11.64
C ALA A 11 0.47 39.54 12.55
N ASP A 12 0.02 40.60 13.23
CA ASP A 12 -1.16 40.50 14.08
C ASP A 12 -2.40 40.16 13.24
N LYS A 13 -3.44 39.61 13.85
CA LYS A 13 -4.65 39.12 13.14
C LYS A 13 -5.25 40.11 12.14
N ASP A 14 -5.19 41.40 12.45
CA ASP A 14 -5.75 42.47 11.60
C ASP A 14 -4.74 43.05 10.58
N HIS A 15 -3.47 42.63 10.64
CA HIS A 15 -2.35 43.24 9.90
C HIS A 15 -1.44 42.19 9.22
N ILE A 16 -1.96 41.01 8.89
CA ILE A 16 -1.18 39.91 8.30
C ILE A 16 -0.53 40.34 6.98
N ALA A 17 -1.31 40.95 6.08
CA ALA A 17 -0.80 41.41 4.78
C ALA A 17 0.34 42.43 4.92
N ALA A 18 0.24 43.36 5.88
CA ALA A 18 1.28 44.33 6.16
C ALA A 18 2.55 43.66 6.74
N GLY A 19 2.38 42.62 7.56
CA GLY A 19 3.49 41.81 8.08
C GLY A 19 4.26 41.10 6.95
N VAL A 20 3.56 40.52 5.99
CA VAL A 20 4.19 39.90 4.80
C VAL A 20 4.96 40.92 3.98
N GLU A 21 4.33 42.06 3.65
CA GLU A 21 4.96 43.13 2.88
C GLU A 21 6.21 43.67 3.58
N ARG A 22 6.16 43.90 4.90
CA ARG A 22 7.31 44.34 5.69
C ARG A 22 8.43 43.30 5.69
N ALA A 23 8.12 42.01 5.89
CA ALA A 23 9.12 40.95 5.88
C ALA A 23 9.86 40.87 4.53
N VAL A 24 9.12 40.93 3.42
CA VAL A 24 9.71 40.92 2.07
C VAL A 24 10.51 42.20 1.79
N ASN A 25 10.02 43.38 2.20
CA ASN A 25 10.73 44.64 2.02
C ASN A 25 12.09 44.68 2.75
N MET A 26 12.20 44.04 3.91
CA MET A 26 13.49 43.90 4.62
C MET A 26 14.51 43.06 3.84
N LEU A 27 14.07 42.19 2.93
CA LEU A 27 14.95 41.47 2.01
C LEU A 27 15.29 42.27 0.74
N GLY A 28 14.78 43.49 0.59
CA GLY A 28 14.96 44.32 -0.60
C GLY A 28 13.78 44.33 -1.56
N GLY A 29 12.57 43.99 -1.08
CA GLY A 29 11.33 44.08 -1.87
C GLY A 29 11.06 42.85 -2.73
N MET A 30 9.83 42.73 -3.22
CA MET A 30 9.41 41.60 -4.07
C MET A 30 10.10 41.67 -5.45
N GLU A 31 10.42 42.88 -5.92
CA GLU A 31 11.13 43.17 -7.18
C GLU A 31 12.56 42.58 -7.24
N ARG A 32 13.12 42.20 -6.09
CA ARG A 32 14.39 41.46 -6.02
C ARG A 32 14.24 40.03 -6.54
N PHE A 33 13.06 39.43 -6.38
CA PHE A 33 12.79 38.02 -6.67
C PHE A 33 11.94 37.85 -7.94
N VAL A 34 11.01 38.77 -8.19
CA VAL A 34 9.99 38.68 -9.24
C VAL A 34 10.12 39.84 -10.21
N ARG A 35 10.03 39.55 -11.51
CA ARG A 35 10.02 40.50 -12.62
C ARG A 35 8.70 40.46 -13.37
N ARG A 36 8.43 41.52 -14.14
CA ARG A 36 7.26 41.59 -15.01
C ARG A 36 7.28 40.44 -16.02
N GLY A 37 6.16 39.72 -16.11
CA GLY A 37 5.99 38.59 -17.02
C GLY A 37 6.45 37.24 -16.47
N ASP A 38 7.14 37.19 -15.32
CA ASP A 38 7.55 35.94 -14.70
C ASP A 38 6.32 35.08 -14.35
N ARG A 39 6.39 33.78 -14.62
CA ARG A 39 5.45 32.81 -14.08
C ARG A 39 5.90 32.43 -12.66
N VAL A 40 5.14 32.89 -11.67
CA VAL A 40 5.49 32.73 -10.25
C VAL A 40 4.68 31.60 -9.65
N LEU A 41 5.32 30.47 -9.37
CA LEU A 41 4.68 29.35 -8.72
C LEU A 41 4.76 29.51 -7.20
N ILE A 42 3.60 29.61 -6.55
CA ILE A 42 3.46 29.83 -5.11
C ILE A 42 3.00 28.53 -4.44
N LYS A 43 3.93 27.78 -3.84
CA LYS A 43 3.63 26.54 -3.11
C LYS A 43 3.17 26.84 -1.69
N VAL A 44 1.90 26.59 -1.38
CA VAL A 44 1.30 26.79 -0.04
C VAL A 44 1.20 25.47 0.70
N ASN A 45 0.91 25.47 2.01
CA ASN A 45 0.69 24.25 2.80
C ASN A 45 -0.80 24.08 3.14
N LEU A 46 -1.58 23.60 2.18
CA LEU A 46 -3.04 23.38 2.27
C LEU A 46 -3.41 21.90 2.04
N PHE A 47 -2.54 20.99 2.49
CA PHE A 47 -2.68 19.54 2.25
C PHE A 47 -3.96 18.92 2.86
N THR A 48 -4.53 19.56 3.88
CA THR A 48 -5.75 19.14 4.57
C THR A 48 -6.78 20.28 4.57
N TYR A 49 -8.04 19.97 4.85
CA TYR A 49 -9.10 20.97 5.00
C TYR A 49 -9.24 21.36 6.48
N ASN A 50 -8.91 22.60 6.83
CA ASN A 50 -8.94 23.10 8.21
C ASN A 50 -9.06 24.64 8.23
N THR A 51 -9.46 25.20 9.37
CA THR A 51 -9.44 26.66 9.56
C THR A 51 -8.00 27.16 9.73
N PRO A 52 -7.71 28.43 9.39
CA PRO A 52 -6.37 29.01 9.55
C PRO A 52 -5.85 28.95 11.00
N GLU A 53 -6.73 29.10 11.99
CA GLU A 53 -6.39 29.10 13.42
C GLU A 53 -5.89 27.75 13.92
N SER A 54 -6.14 26.68 13.16
CA SER A 54 -5.68 25.34 13.51
C SER A 54 -4.16 25.18 13.43
N GLY A 55 -3.47 26.03 12.64
CA GLY A 55 -2.05 25.89 12.29
C GLY A 55 -1.75 24.74 11.29
N PHE A 56 -2.74 23.93 10.93
CA PHE A 56 -2.60 22.83 9.96
C PHE A 56 -2.57 23.29 8.50
N THR A 57 -2.97 24.53 8.24
CA THR A 57 -3.10 25.11 6.92
C THR A 57 -2.45 26.50 6.90
N THR A 58 -1.81 26.87 5.79
CA THR A 58 -1.29 28.23 5.61
C THR A 58 -2.43 29.25 5.64
N HIS A 59 -2.23 30.36 6.34
CA HIS A 59 -3.20 31.44 6.46
C HIS A 59 -3.51 32.08 5.09
N PRO A 60 -4.79 32.15 4.66
CA PRO A 60 -5.19 32.68 3.35
C PRO A 60 -4.69 34.10 3.08
N GLU A 61 -4.68 34.98 4.08
CA GLU A 61 -4.16 36.34 3.93
C GLU A 61 -2.66 36.39 3.60
N VAL A 62 -1.85 35.45 4.10
CA VAL A 62 -0.42 35.37 3.73
C VAL A 62 -0.28 35.01 2.25
N ILE A 63 -1.13 34.09 1.76
CA ILE A 63 -1.17 33.66 0.37
C ILE A 63 -1.60 34.83 -0.53
N ILE A 64 -2.69 35.51 -0.16
CA ILE A 64 -3.25 36.64 -0.93
C ILE A 64 -2.27 37.81 -0.97
N ALA A 65 -1.65 38.17 0.17
CA ALA A 65 -0.67 39.25 0.22
C ALA A 65 0.52 38.95 -0.70
N THR A 66 1.03 37.73 -0.67
CA THR A 66 2.15 37.30 -1.53
C THR A 66 1.76 37.33 -3.01
N ALA A 67 0.61 36.76 -3.37
CA ALA A 67 0.11 36.76 -4.74
C ALA A 67 -0.13 38.18 -5.26
N ARG A 68 -0.70 39.06 -4.44
CA ARG A 68 -0.91 40.48 -4.75
C ARG A 68 0.40 41.19 -5.06
N LEU A 69 1.42 41.05 -4.21
CA LEU A 69 2.74 41.68 -4.41
C LEU A 69 3.38 41.23 -5.74
N CYS A 70 3.25 39.96 -6.10
CA CYS A 70 3.74 39.45 -7.38
C CYS A 70 2.92 40.01 -8.57
N HIS A 71 1.59 40.02 -8.44
CA HIS A 71 0.67 40.50 -9.47
C HIS A 71 0.86 42.00 -9.77
N GLU A 72 1.06 42.83 -8.73
CA GLU A 72 1.27 44.28 -8.85
C GLU A 72 2.56 44.62 -9.62
N LEU A 73 3.56 43.74 -9.60
CA LEU A 73 4.77 43.84 -10.44
C LEU A 73 4.54 43.38 -11.90
N GLY A 74 3.33 42.92 -12.22
CA GLY A 74 2.96 42.44 -13.55
C GLY A 74 3.46 41.03 -13.85
N ALA A 75 3.70 40.19 -12.83
CA ALA A 75 3.97 38.77 -12.99
C ALA A 75 2.66 37.96 -13.12
N HIS A 76 2.79 36.64 -13.32
CA HIS A 76 1.69 35.68 -13.43
C HIS A 76 1.74 34.67 -12.27
N PRO A 77 1.13 34.98 -11.11
CA PRO A 77 1.14 34.09 -9.96
C PRO A 77 0.22 32.87 -10.16
N VAL A 78 0.70 31.70 -9.75
CA VAL A 78 -0.05 30.44 -9.73
C VAL A 78 0.13 29.80 -8.35
N VAL A 79 -0.94 29.77 -7.56
CA VAL A 79 -0.96 29.14 -6.23
C VAL A 79 -1.20 27.65 -6.37
N VAL A 80 -0.35 26.83 -5.75
CA VAL A 80 -0.37 25.37 -5.91
C VAL A 80 -0.24 24.60 -4.61
N GLU A 81 -0.84 23.41 -4.62
CA GLU A 81 -0.73 22.36 -3.63
C GLU A 81 -1.20 21.04 -4.27
N ARG A 82 -0.70 19.88 -3.80
CA ARG A 82 -1.03 18.56 -4.35
C ARG A 82 -2.43 18.01 -4.04
N THR A 83 -3.40 18.84 -3.66
CA THR A 83 -4.72 18.30 -3.26
C THR A 83 -5.86 19.26 -3.59
N PRO A 84 -7.06 18.74 -3.91
CA PRO A 84 -8.27 19.55 -4.05
C PRO A 84 -8.65 20.32 -2.77
N ASN A 85 -8.06 20.00 -1.62
CA ASN A 85 -8.24 20.80 -0.41
C ASN A 85 -7.76 22.25 -0.59
N LEU A 86 -6.85 22.51 -1.53
CA LEU A 86 -6.45 23.86 -1.92
C LEU A 86 -7.65 24.75 -2.24
N GLU A 87 -8.50 24.30 -3.16
CA GLU A 87 -9.72 25.00 -3.57
C GLU A 87 -10.68 25.16 -2.41
N ARG A 88 -10.86 24.11 -1.61
CA ARG A 88 -11.79 24.12 -0.47
C ARG A 88 -11.39 25.13 0.60
N ASN A 89 -10.10 25.25 0.90
CA ASN A 89 -9.60 26.20 1.90
C ASN A 89 -9.62 27.64 1.38
N LEU A 90 -9.46 27.85 0.06
CA LEU A 90 -9.46 29.19 -0.55
C LEU A 90 -10.84 29.66 -1.03
N ALA A 91 -11.85 28.79 -1.10
CA ALA A 91 -13.21 29.15 -1.50
C ALA A 91 -13.83 30.32 -0.71
N PRO A 92 -13.61 30.45 0.61
CA PRO A 92 -14.11 31.61 1.37
C PRO A 92 -13.40 32.94 1.05
N PHE A 93 -12.30 32.90 0.27
CA PHE A 93 -11.43 34.03 -0.05
C PHE A 93 -11.32 34.24 -1.57
N PRO A 94 -12.43 34.54 -2.26
CA PRO A 94 -12.48 34.60 -3.72
C PRO A 94 -11.57 35.68 -4.33
N GLU A 95 -11.14 36.66 -3.54
CA GLU A 95 -10.21 37.72 -3.94
C GLU A 95 -8.86 37.20 -4.42
N ILE A 96 -8.41 36.01 -3.99
CA ILE A 96 -7.17 35.40 -4.49
C ILE A 96 -7.16 35.29 -6.02
N ARG A 97 -8.33 35.06 -6.63
CA ARG A 97 -8.51 34.92 -8.08
C ARG A 97 -8.26 36.21 -8.86
N LYS A 98 -8.23 37.36 -8.18
CA LYS A 98 -7.84 38.63 -8.80
C LYS A 98 -6.34 38.68 -9.05
N TYR A 99 -5.55 37.93 -8.28
CA TYR A 99 -4.10 38.02 -8.26
C TYR A 99 -3.42 36.76 -8.80
N ALA A 100 -4.04 35.59 -8.65
CA ALA A 100 -3.43 34.31 -8.99
C ALA A 100 -4.41 33.30 -9.60
N GLU A 101 -3.88 32.45 -10.46
CA GLU A 101 -4.47 31.15 -10.75
C GLU A 101 -4.30 30.23 -9.52
N VAL A 102 -5.21 29.29 -9.32
CA VAL A 102 -5.12 28.29 -8.25
C VAL A 102 -5.22 26.93 -8.92
N VAL A 103 -4.21 26.09 -8.74
CA VAL A 103 -4.05 24.83 -9.46
C VAL A 103 -3.72 23.71 -8.48
N CYS A 104 -4.56 22.68 -8.48
CA CYS A 104 -4.27 21.43 -7.77
C CYS A 104 -3.26 20.62 -8.58
N LEU A 105 -2.08 20.36 -8.01
CA LEU A 105 -1.03 19.62 -8.73
C LEU A 105 -1.48 18.21 -9.09
N ASP A 106 -2.21 17.49 -8.22
CA ASP A 106 -2.76 16.15 -8.50
C ASP A 106 -3.67 16.10 -9.75
N GLN A 107 -4.15 17.25 -10.24
CA GLN A 107 -5.00 17.38 -11.43
C GLN A 107 -4.27 17.98 -12.64
N ALA A 108 -3.02 18.44 -12.45
CA ALA A 108 -2.19 18.96 -13.52
C ALA A 108 -1.55 17.82 -14.34
N PRO A 109 -1.09 18.09 -15.57
CA PRO A 109 -0.25 17.16 -16.31
C PRO A 109 1.04 16.84 -15.56
N HIS A 110 1.44 15.57 -15.58
CA HIS A 110 2.69 15.09 -14.98
C HIS A 110 3.50 14.29 -15.99
N THR A 111 4.82 14.39 -15.83
CA THR A 111 5.80 13.56 -16.50
C THR A 111 6.56 12.73 -15.46
N ALA A 112 6.55 11.40 -15.63
CA ALA A 112 7.37 10.51 -14.80
C ALA A 112 8.85 10.74 -15.11
N ARG A 113 9.67 11.00 -14.07
CA ARG A 113 11.10 11.24 -14.25
C ARG A 113 11.90 11.02 -12.98
N ASN A 114 13.21 10.79 -13.14
CA ASN A 114 14.17 10.94 -12.06
C ASN A 114 14.37 12.43 -11.75
N LEU A 115 14.38 12.78 -10.47
CA LEU A 115 14.53 14.17 -10.07
C LEU A 115 15.98 14.65 -10.25
N PRO A 116 16.21 15.85 -10.84
CA PRO A 116 17.54 16.41 -10.99
C PRO A 116 18.28 16.51 -9.65
N GLY A 117 19.48 15.93 -9.60
CA GLY A 117 20.32 15.96 -8.40
C GLY A 117 19.87 15.04 -7.25
N ALA A 118 18.84 14.21 -7.42
CA ALA A 118 18.41 13.28 -6.37
C ALA A 118 19.48 12.22 -6.05
N ARG A 119 19.57 11.84 -4.77
CA ARG A 119 20.50 10.83 -4.24
C ARG A 119 19.81 9.73 -3.43
N SER A 120 18.69 10.08 -2.79
CA SER A 120 17.84 9.19 -2.02
C SER A 120 16.69 8.65 -2.87
N LEU A 121 15.88 9.53 -3.47
CA LEU A 121 14.81 9.16 -4.41
C LEU A 121 15.43 8.60 -5.70
N ARG A 122 15.49 7.27 -5.80
CA ARG A 122 16.17 6.54 -6.90
C ARG A 122 15.24 6.08 -8.02
N ASP A 123 13.93 6.16 -7.81
CA ASP A 123 12.93 5.85 -8.83
C ASP A 123 12.42 7.12 -9.50
N GLU A 124 11.84 6.93 -10.69
CA GLU A 124 10.99 7.93 -11.31
C GLU A 124 9.80 8.26 -10.42
N VAL A 125 9.51 9.56 -10.32
CA VAL A 125 8.33 10.09 -9.65
C VAL A 125 7.54 10.92 -10.65
N ASP A 126 6.22 10.91 -10.51
CA ASP A 126 5.37 11.81 -11.28
C ASP A 126 5.63 13.26 -10.85
N TRP A 127 6.04 14.09 -11.80
CA TRP A 127 6.41 15.48 -11.57
C TRP A 127 5.54 16.39 -12.43
N ALA A 128 4.87 17.38 -11.82
CA ALA A 128 4.00 18.28 -12.55
C ALA A 128 4.83 19.22 -13.43
N ASP A 129 4.52 19.28 -14.73
CA ASP A 129 5.30 20.05 -15.72
C ASP A 129 5.34 21.55 -15.35
N LEU A 130 4.25 22.04 -14.75
CA LEU A 130 4.11 23.39 -14.20
C LEU A 130 5.25 23.82 -13.27
N ILE A 131 5.87 22.87 -12.56
CA ILE A 131 6.96 23.16 -11.62
C ILE A 131 8.22 23.60 -12.36
N ASP A 132 8.47 23.03 -13.55
CA ASP A 132 9.64 23.37 -14.37
C ASP A 132 9.40 24.61 -15.22
N ASP A 133 8.14 24.84 -15.62
CA ASP A 133 7.72 26.05 -16.34
C ASP A 133 7.80 27.34 -15.49
N ALA A 134 8.05 27.22 -14.19
CA ALA A 134 8.07 28.35 -13.27
C ALA A 134 9.42 29.09 -13.30
N ASP A 135 9.37 30.38 -13.64
CA ASP A 135 10.53 31.27 -13.57
C ASP A 135 10.96 31.52 -12.12
N VAL A 136 9.97 31.66 -11.22
CA VAL A 136 10.17 31.93 -9.79
C VAL A 136 9.33 30.95 -8.96
N PHE A 137 9.92 30.38 -7.91
CA PHE A 137 9.25 29.51 -6.96
C PHE A 137 9.25 30.11 -5.55
N ILE A 138 8.08 30.54 -5.11
CA ILE A 138 7.85 31.06 -3.76
C ILE A 138 7.21 29.97 -2.90
N ASN A 139 7.85 29.65 -1.79
CA ASN A 139 7.42 28.60 -0.87
C ASN A 139 6.80 29.22 0.39
N ILE A 140 5.54 28.92 0.68
CA ILE A 140 4.79 29.42 1.84
C ILE A 140 4.43 28.26 2.78
N PRO A 141 5.39 27.74 3.57
CA PRO A 141 5.12 26.72 4.57
C PRO A 141 4.36 27.32 5.77
N GLY A 142 3.61 26.48 6.48
CA GLY A 142 3.25 26.76 7.88
C GLY A 142 4.32 26.19 8.82
N LEU A 143 4.61 26.87 9.93
CA LEU A 143 5.58 26.41 10.93
C LEU A 143 4.96 25.39 11.90
N ARG A 144 5.53 24.19 11.98
CA ARG A 144 4.95 23.06 12.75
C ARG A 144 6.00 22.19 13.41
N THR A 145 5.73 21.67 14.61
CA THR A 145 6.45 20.48 15.12
C THR A 145 6.09 19.23 14.30
N HIS A 146 6.93 18.20 14.33
CA HIS A 146 6.69 16.96 13.58
C HIS A 146 7.39 15.76 14.24
N ALA A 147 6.66 14.65 14.42
CA ALA A 147 7.14 13.46 15.10
C ALA A 147 8.40 12.83 14.45
N LEU A 148 8.42 12.75 13.12
CA LEU A 148 9.51 12.04 12.42
C LEU A 148 10.74 12.90 12.13
N SER A 149 10.55 14.15 11.68
CA SER A 149 11.59 15.07 11.22
C SER A 149 11.81 16.25 12.18
N ARG A 150 11.35 16.13 13.42
CA ARG A 150 11.30 17.14 14.50
C ARG A 150 10.39 18.34 14.26
N PHE A 151 10.47 18.92 13.08
CA PHE A 151 9.60 20.00 12.66
C PHE A 151 9.36 19.94 11.16
N SER A 152 8.46 20.78 10.69
CA SER A 152 8.12 20.98 9.29
C SER A 152 8.07 22.47 9.02
N ASN A 153 8.87 22.92 8.06
CA ASN A 153 8.83 24.28 7.53
C ASN A 153 9.07 24.22 6.00
N GLY A 154 9.97 25.04 5.46
CA GLY A 154 10.19 25.25 4.03
C GLY A 154 10.64 23.99 3.32
N MET A 155 11.69 23.31 3.80
CA MET A 155 12.25 22.17 3.06
C MET A 155 11.25 21.03 2.93
N LYS A 156 10.60 20.68 4.05
CA LYS A 156 9.63 19.58 4.10
C LYS A 156 8.33 19.91 3.35
N ASN A 157 7.98 21.19 3.17
CA ASN A 157 6.78 21.59 2.41
C ASN A 157 6.83 21.12 0.94
N LEU A 158 8.03 20.95 0.37
CA LEU A 158 8.22 20.47 -1.00
C LEU A 158 7.83 19.01 -1.18
N MET A 159 7.63 18.22 -0.10
CA MET A 159 6.96 16.92 -0.23
C MET A 159 5.58 17.05 -0.88
N GLY A 160 4.94 18.22 -0.75
CA GLY A 160 3.68 18.56 -1.41
C GLY A 160 3.79 18.83 -2.91
N LEU A 161 4.97 18.66 -3.53
CA LEU A 161 5.13 18.66 -4.99
C LEU A 161 4.90 17.28 -5.60
N LEU A 162 5.07 16.22 -4.81
CA LEU A 162 4.81 14.86 -5.26
C LEU A 162 3.33 14.54 -5.14
N PRO A 163 2.74 13.87 -6.15
CA PRO A 163 1.37 13.39 -6.05
C PRO A 163 1.14 12.48 -4.86
N ARG A 164 -0.12 12.37 -4.43
CA ARG A 164 -0.48 11.53 -3.28
C ARG A 164 0.01 10.09 -3.41
N HIS A 165 -0.16 9.48 -4.59
CA HIS A 165 0.26 8.10 -4.84
C HIS A 165 1.78 7.94 -4.96
N SER A 166 2.55 9.01 -5.15
CA SER A 166 4.02 8.96 -5.23
C SER A 166 4.70 9.36 -3.91
N THR A 167 3.98 10.03 -3.00
CA THR A 167 4.55 10.54 -1.73
C THR A 167 5.09 9.43 -0.83
N PHE A 168 4.53 8.21 -0.86
CA PHE A 168 5.03 7.10 -0.04
C PHE A 168 6.49 6.74 -0.38
N ARG A 169 6.95 7.03 -1.61
CA ARG A 169 8.34 6.78 -2.05
C ARG A 169 9.36 7.55 -1.21
N VAL A 170 8.99 8.72 -0.67
CA VAL A 170 9.80 9.50 0.27
C VAL A 170 10.16 8.66 1.50
N HIS A 171 9.20 7.90 2.02
CA HIS A 171 9.43 6.99 3.14
C HIS A 171 10.16 5.71 2.70
N MET A 172 9.96 5.23 1.47
CA MET A 172 10.69 4.05 0.98
C MET A 172 12.19 4.29 0.83
N TYR A 173 12.58 5.48 0.38
CA TYR A 173 13.97 5.82 0.03
C TYR A 173 14.75 6.57 1.12
N GLY A 174 14.09 6.93 2.22
CA GLY A 174 14.67 7.74 3.29
C GLY A 174 14.06 9.14 3.31
N LEU A 175 13.26 9.42 4.34
CA LEU A 175 12.50 10.67 4.48
C LEU A 175 13.41 11.90 4.42
N GLU A 176 14.44 11.93 5.27
CA GLU A 176 15.34 13.06 5.44
C GLU A 176 16.10 13.37 4.15
N GLY A 177 16.69 12.35 3.50
CA GLY A 177 17.41 12.53 2.24
C GLY A 177 16.50 12.89 1.07
N SER A 178 15.30 12.33 1.02
CA SER A 178 14.29 12.66 0.00
C SER A 178 13.77 14.09 0.11
N ILE A 179 13.65 14.63 1.33
CA ILE A 179 13.38 16.07 1.54
C ILE A 179 14.48 16.91 0.88
N VAL A 180 15.73 16.55 1.08
CA VAL A 180 16.87 17.28 0.48
C VAL A 180 16.89 17.14 -1.05
N ASP A 181 16.51 15.98 -1.59
CA ASP A 181 16.39 15.76 -3.04
C ASP A 181 15.37 16.67 -3.69
N LEU A 182 14.19 16.82 -3.08
CA LEU A 182 13.14 17.71 -3.58
C LEU A 182 13.60 19.17 -3.62
N ASN A 183 14.33 19.62 -2.60
CA ASN A 183 14.88 20.98 -2.54
C ASN A 183 16.05 21.19 -3.51
N ALA A 184 16.79 20.14 -3.87
CA ALA A 184 17.80 20.21 -4.92
C ALA A 184 17.17 20.23 -6.32
N ALA A 185 16.06 19.51 -6.51
CA ALA A 185 15.35 19.43 -7.78
C ALA A 185 14.59 20.74 -8.10
N ARG A 186 13.94 21.35 -7.11
CA ARG A 186 13.34 22.69 -7.22
C ARG A 186 13.69 23.56 -6.02
N PRO A 187 14.81 24.31 -6.08
CA PRO A 187 15.15 25.30 -5.07
C PRO A 187 14.05 26.37 -4.91
N SER A 188 13.87 26.88 -3.70
CA SER A 188 12.97 28.02 -3.45
C SER A 188 13.72 29.33 -3.62
N ASP A 189 13.17 30.25 -4.41
CA ASP A 189 13.73 31.59 -4.63
C ASP A 189 13.41 32.54 -3.47
N LEU A 190 12.24 32.34 -2.85
CA LEU A 190 11.79 33.05 -1.66
C LEU A 190 10.98 32.08 -0.78
N VAL A 191 11.22 32.10 0.52
CA VAL A 191 10.43 31.35 1.50
C VAL A 191 9.73 32.32 2.42
N ILE A 192 8.40 32.23 2.52
CA ILE A 192 7.59 33.02 3.45
C ILE A 192 6.96 32.07 4.45
N THR A 193 7.57 31.90 5.63
CA THR A 193 7.00 31.04 6.66
C THR A 193 5.82 31.74 7.32
N ASP A 194 4.64 31.11 7.21
CA ASP A 194 3.47 31.46 7.98
C ASP A 194 3.58 30.88 9.41
N ALA A 195 3.65 31.78 10.37
CA ALA A 195 3.58 31.49 11.78
C ALA A 195 2.59 32.45 12.46
N VAL A 196 1.51 32.84 11.78
CA VAL A 196 0.40 33.54 12.44
C VAL A 196 -0.21 32.61 13.49
N TYR A 197 -0.44 31.36 13.09
CA TYR A 197 -0.72 30.23 13.99
C TYR A 197 0.31 29.13 13.77
N THR A 198 1.09 28.82 14.80
CA THR A 198 2.08 27.74 14.78
C THR A 198 1.45 26.44 15.28
N LEU A 199 1.72 25.32 14.61
CA LEU A 199 1.26 24.02 15.09
C LEU A 199 2.29 23.37 16.02
N HIS A 200 1.87 22.97 17.21
CA HIS A 200 2.74 22.26 18.17
C HIS A 200 2.10 20.94 18.67
N GLY A 201 2.91 20.07 19.29
CA GLY A 201 2.52 18.73 19.73
C GLY A 201 2.93 17.60 18.77
N ASN A 202 2.30 16.43 18.90
CA ASN A 202 2.71 15.18 18.22
C ASN A 202 2.16 15.01 16.79
N PHE A 203 2.45 15.96 15.89
CA PHE A 203 1.98 15.95 14.49
C PHE A 203 2.74 14.88 13.66
N PRO A 204 2.11 14.13 12.73
CA PRO A 204 0.78 14.32 12.13
C PRO A 204 -0.41 13.67 12.86
N SER A 205 -0.17 12.94 13.95
CA SER A 205 -1.19 12.19 14.69
C SER A 205 -2.11 13.11 15.49
N GLN A 206 -1.52 14.05 16.22
CA GLN A 206 -2.18 15.03 17.07
C GLN A 206 -1.49 16.38 16.91
N GLY A 207 -2.13 17.47 17.31
CA GLY A 207 -1.49 18.78 17.29
C GLY A 207 -2.48 19.87 17.62
N LYS A 208 -1.98 20.99 18.13
CA LYS A 208 -2.77 22.16 18.50
C LYS A 208 -2.17 23.41 17.88
N GLY A 209 -3.03 24.24 17.29
CA GLY A 209 -2.65 25.57 16.84
C GLY A 209 -2.48 26.51 18.04
N ILE A 210 -1.39 27.27 18.05
CA ILE A 210 -1.15 28.36 18.98
C ILE A 210 -0.94 29.65 18.20
N TYR A 211 -1.60 30.73 18.62
CA TYR A 211 -1.41 32.04 18.02
C TYR A 211 -0.02 32.56 18.38
N THR A 212 0.79 32.82 17.36
CA THR A 212 2.16 33.34 17.48
C THR A 212 2.33 34.71 16.82
N GLY A 213 1.49 35.04 15.83
CA GLY A 213 1.36 36.41 15.31
C GLY A 213 2.57 36.96 14.56
N PHE A 214 3.29 36.11 13.82
CA PHE A 214 4.41 36.57 13.01
C PHE A 214 4.54 35.81 11.68
N VAL A 215 5.27 36.39 10.75
CA VAL A 215 5.73 35.73 9.53
C VAL A 215 7.22 35.95 9.39
N THR A 216 7.89 35.07 8.63
CA THR A 216 9.27 35.33 8.21
C THR A 216 9.38 35.27 6.70
N ALA A 217 10.34 36.03 6.15
CA ALA A 217 10.76 35.91 4.75
C ALA A 217 12.25 35.54 4.73
N ALA A 218 12.65 34.60 3.88
CA ALA A 218 14.04 34.18 3.74
C ALA A 218 14.44 34.00 2.27
N ASP A 219 15.68 34.37 1.93
CA ASP A 219 16.25 34.16 0.60
C ASP A 219 16.93 32.79 0.42
N ASN A 220 16.79 31.91 1.41
CA ASN A 220 17.24 30.52 1.35
C ASN A 220 16.39 29.61 2.26
N VAL A 221 16.01 28.45 1.75
CA VAL A 221 15.14 27.50 2.47
C VAL A 221 15.80 26.84 3.69
N VAL A 222 17.11 26.59 3.64
CA VAL A 222 17.84 26.03 4.80
C VAL A 222 17.96 27.08 5.89
N ALA A 223 18.19 28.36 5.53
CA ALA A 223 18.17 29.46 6.48
C ALA A 223 16.79 29.64 7.15
N ALA A 224 15.71 29.51 6.37
CA ALA A 224 14.34 29.52 6.91
C ALA A 224 14.11 28.38 7.92
N ASP A 225 14.55 27.17 7.61
CA ASP A 225 14.35 26.01 8.47
C ASP A 225 15.26 26.04 9.71
N LEU A 226 16.50 26.52 9.61
CA LEU A 226 17.34 26.79 10.79
C LEU A 226 16.68 27.80 11.73
N PHE A 227 16.05 28.84 11.17
CA PHE A 227 15.30 29.81 11.99
C PHE A 227 14.06 29.18 12.61
N GLY A 228 13.34 28.33 11.87
CA GLY A 228 12.21 27.55 12.38
C GLY A 228 12.60 26.62 13.54
N ALA A 229 13.76 25.94 13.44
CA ALA A 229 14.31 25.14 14.53
C ALA A 229 14.58 25.98 15.79
N ARG A 230 15.15 27.19 15.63
CA ARG A 230 15.36 28.14 16.73
C ARG A 230 14.05 28.57 17.39
N VAL A 231 12.97 28.79 16.62
CA VAL A 231 11.65 29.15 17.17
C VAL A 231 11.14 28.06 18.12
N PHE A 232 11.31 26.78 17.74
CA PHE A 232 10.93 25.67 18.59
C PHE A 232 11.97 25.34 19.67
N GLY A 233 13.17 25.92 19.64
CA GLY A 233 14.26 25.53 20.55
C GLY A 233 14.78 24.11 20.28
N ILE A 234 14.72 23.65 19.03
CA ILE A 234 15.22 22.35 18.57
C ILE A 234 16.68 22.53 18.14
N ASP A 235 17.56 21.61 18.55
CA ASP A 235 18.92 21.55 18.01
C ASP A 235 18.86 21.15 16.51
N PRO A 236 19.38 21.98 15.59
CA PRO A 236 19.38 21.67 14.16
C PRO A 236 20.01 20.33 13.79
N SER A 237 20.95 19.82 14.60
CA SER A 237 21.59 18.51 14.37
C SER A 237 20.64 17.33 14.57
N GLU A 238 19.57 17.49 15.34
CA GLU A 238 18.51 16.48 15.48
C GLU A 238 17.61 16.39 14.24
N THR A 239 17.63 17.40 13.38
CA THR A 239 16.85 17.44 12.14
C THR A 239 17.75 17.08 10.97
N GLN A 240 17.87 15.78 10.67
CA GLN A 240 18.92 15.25 9.79
C GLN A 240 18.96 15.86 8.38
N TYR A 241 17.82 16.30 7.82
CA TYR A 241 17.81 16.96 6.52
C TYR A 241 18.61 18.28 6.48
N LEU A 242 18.78 18.98 7.61
CA LEU A 242 19.55 20.25 7.68
C LEU A 242 21.06 20.06 7.44
N PRO A 243 21.80 19.23 8.22
CA PRO A 243 23.21 18.98 7.94
C PRO A 243 23.41 18.28 6.58
N LEU A 244 22.47 17.45 6.14
CA LEU A 244 22.51 16.84 4.80
C LEU A 244 22.37 17.88 3.69
N ALA A 245 21.48 18.87 3.83
CA ALA A 245 21.31 19.97 2.88
C ALA A 245 22.54 20.86 2.83
N HIS A 246 23.12 21.21 3.99
CA HIS A 246 24.36 21.97 4.06
C HIS A 246 25.52 21.24 3.38
N LYS A 247 25.70 19.94 3.67
CA LYS A 247 26.73 19.10 3.02
C LYS A 247 26.58 19.04 1.49
N ARG A 248 25.38 19.28 0.97
CA ARG A 248 25.07 19.36 -0.45
C ARG A 248 25.16 20.78 -1.03
N GLY A 249 25.57 21.77 -0.23
CA GLY A 249 25.75 23.16 -0.64
C GLY A 249 24.44 23.92 -0.83
N LEU A 250 23.32 23.44 -0.27
CA LEU A 250 22.01 24.08 -0.45
C LEU A 250 21.78 25.30 0.45
N GLY A 251 22.61 25.51 1.47
CA GLY A 251 22.47 26.63 2.39
C GLY A 251 23.46 26.61 3.56
N PRO A 252 23.26 27.47 4.56
CA PRO A 252 24.17 27.64 5.69
C PRO A 252 24.25 26.41 6.60
N ALA A 253 25.36 26.29 7.34
CA ALA A 253 25.55 25.24 8.35
C ALA A 253 24.86 25.57 9.67
N SER A 254 24.84 26.86 10.04
CA SER A 254 24.27 27.36 11.29
C SER A 254 23.66 28.75 11.09
N LEU A 255 22.96 29.23 12.12
CA LEU A 255 22.43 30.60 12.13
C LEU A 255 23.52 31.69 12.21
N ASP A 256 24.78 31.36 12.50
CA ASP A 256 25.88 32.35 12.52
C ASP A 256 26.19 32.89 11.11
N GLU A 257 25.80 32.14 10.07
CA GLU A 257 25.92 32.55 8.67
C GLU A 257 24.68 33.32 8.16
N VAL A 258 23.65 33.45 9.01
CA VAL A 258 22.34 34.03 8.68
C VAL A 258 22.18 35.37 9.38
N GLU A 259 21.90 36.41 8.59
CA GLU A 259 21.50 37.70 9.13
C GLU A 259 20.00 37.70 9.43
N VAL A 260 19.66 37.83 10.70
CA VAL A 260 18.27 37.96 11.15
C VAL A 260 17.91 39.45 11.20
N LEU A 261 16.89 39.83 10.44
CA LEU A 261 16.40 41.20 10.30
C LEU A 261 15.02 41.35 10.96
N GLY A 262 14.66 42.58 11.33
CA GLY A 262 13.30 42.91 11.77
C GLY A 262 13.07 42.75 13.26
N ASP A 263 11.91 42.20 13.62
CA ASP A 263 11.47 42.14 15.01
C ASP A 263 12.22 41.08 15.83
N ASP A 264 12.38 41.33 17.13
CA ASP A 264 12.95 40.37 18.06
C ASP A 264 11.98 39.19 18.30
N ILE A 265 12.39 38.01 17.86
CA ILE A 265 11.61 36.77 18.02
C ILE A 265 11.41 36.39 19.49
N GLY A 266 12.36 36.70 20.39
CA GLY A 266 12.23 36.42 21.81
C GLY A 266 11.11 37.23 22.46
N GLU A 267 10.94 38.49 22.04
CA GLU A 267 9.83 39.34 22.52
C GLU A 267 8.49 38.97 21.87
N ILE A 268 8.48 38.41 20.65
CA ILE A 268 7.24 37.86 20.04
C ILE A 268 6.78 36.61 20.78
N LEU A 269 7.72 35.71 21.12
CA LEU A 269 7.43 34.42 21.75
C LEU A 269 7.32 34.50 23.28
N LYS A 270 7.41 35.69 23.86
CA LYS A 270 7.36 35.89 25.32
C LYS A 270 6.03 35.37 25.88
N GLY A 271 6.11 34.36 26.75
CA GLY A 271 4.94 33.71 27.35
C GLY A 271 4.31 32.60 26.49
N ILE A 272 4.91 32.26 25.35
CA ILE A 272 4.51 31.14 24.51
C ILE A 272 5.41 29.94 24.81
N THR A 273 4.79 28.79 25.05
CA THR A 273 5.48 27.52 25.25
C THR A 273 5.02 26.53 24.19
N PHE A 274 5.97 25.95 23.46
CA PHE A 274 5.69 24.89 22.49
C PHE A 274 5.82 23.52 23.15
N GLU A 275 4.81 22.69 22.93
CA GLU A 275 4.91 21.26 23.17
C GLU A 275 5.63 20.62 21.98
N GLN A 276 6.78 19.99 22.22
CA GLN A 276 7.50 19.28 21.18
C GLN A 276 6.71 18.05 20.72
N ALA A 277 6.91 17.64 19.47
CA ALA A 277 6.53 16.29 19.08
C ALA A 277 7.43 15.33 19.89
N GLY A 278 6.85 14.47 20.72
CA GLY A 278 7.59 13.76 21.77
C GLY A 278 8.93 13.20 21.30
N SER A 279 10.03 13.67 21.88
CA SER A 279 11.38 13.20 21.60
C SER A 279 11.88 12.32 22.75
N GLU A 280 12.26 11.08 22.41
CA GLU A 280 13.28 10.25 23.08
C GLU A 280 13.02 9.60 24.46
N GLY A 281 11.82 9.70 25.05
CA GLY A 281 11.48 9.02 26.31
C GLY A 281 10.50 7.84 26.21
N ASP A 282 9.20 8.10 25.99
CA ASP A 282 8.19 7.28 26.70
C ASP A 282 7.42 6.24 25.87
N LEU A 283 7.30 6.37 24.55
CA LEU A 283 6.35 5.50 23.82
C LEU A 283 6.83 4.05 23.67
N LEU A 284 8.12 3.81 23.37
CA LEU A 284 8.64 2.43 23.34
C LEU A 284 8.97 1.92 24.74
N ASN A 285 9.40 2.78 25.66
CA ASN A 285 9.78 2.34 27.01
C ASN A 285 8.59 1.74 27.77
N ASP A 286 7.37 2.22 27.55
CA ASP A 286 6.16 1.58 28.10
C ASP A 286 5.76 0.30 27.34
N LEU A 287 6.15 0.20 26.06
CA LEU A 287 5.84 -0.96 25.21
C LEU A 287 6.81 -2.12 25.40
N VAL A 288 8.09 -1.89 25.74
CA VAL A 288 9.07 -2.96 25.97
C VAL A 288 8.75 -3.81 27.20
N TYR A 289 7.94 -3.31 28.13
CA TYR A 289 7.41 -4.12 29.24
C TYR A 289 6.25 -5.03 28.83
N ARG A 290 5.66 -4.81 27.65
CA ARG A 290 4.47 -5.53 27.15
C ARG A 290 4.79 -6.43 25.94
N TYR A 291 5.78 -6.06 25.15
CA TYR A 291 6.16 -6.75 23.91
C TYR A 291 7.68 -6.88 23.80
N ASN A 292 8.15 -7.90 23.08
CA ASN A 292 9.56 -8.04 22.76
C ASN A 292 9.90 -7.06 21.63
N ILE A 293 10.75 -6.07 21.89
CA ILE A 293 11.11 -5.04 20.91
C ILE A 293 12.62 -4.88 20.87
N HIS A 294 13.22 -5.23 19.73
CA HIS A 294 14.62 -4.94 19.40
C HIS A 294 14.67 -3.65 18.58
N ALA A 295 15.12 -2.56 19.18
CA ALA A 295 15.14 -1.23 18.56
C ALA A 295 16.27 -0.33 19.09
N GLU A 296 17.25 -0.90 19.79
CA GLU A 296 18.37 -0.23 20.45
C GLU A 296 19.25 0.51 19.44
N ASN A 297 19.41 -0.07 18.25
CA ASN A 297 20.21 0.47 17.16
C ASN A 297 19.39 1.27 16.13
N ALA A 298 18.07 1.37 16.32
CA ALA A 298 17.19 2.09 15.39
C ALA A 298 17.37 3.60 15.50
N CYS A 299 17.30 4.29 14.36
CA CYS A 299 17.20 5.75 14.36
C CYS A 299 15.90 6.21 15.02
N GLN A 300 15.92 7.41 15.58
CA GLN A 300 14.80 7.94 16.35
C GLN A 300 13.49 8.02 15.57
N SER A 301 13.53 8.44 14.30
CA SER A 301 12.33 8.49 13.44
C SER A 301 11.70 7.09 13.25
N CYS A 302 12.51 6.03 13.13
CA CYS A 302 12.01 4.65 13.05
C CYS A 302 11.42 4.18 14.39
N ARG A 303 12.08 4.49 15.51
CA ARG A 303 11.56 4.19 16.86
C ARG A 303 10.20 4.85 17.09
N GLN A 304 10.06 6.11 16.74
CA GLN A 304 8.84 6.87 16.90
C GLN A 304 7.72 6.39 15.97
N ALA A 305 8.04 6.05 14.72
CA ALA A 305 7.09 5.48 13.79
C ALA A 305 6.57 4.11 14.23
N LEU A 306 7.46 3.23 14.74
CA LEU A 306 7.09 1.92 15.28
C LEU A 306 6.18 2.06 16.50
N ALA A 307 6.58 2.88 17.49
CA ALA A 307 5.80 3.09 18.71
C ALA A 307 4.39 3.62 18.41
N GLY A 308 4.30 4.65 17.55
CA GLY A 308 3.03 5.21 17.12
C GLY A 308 2.17 4.19 16.35
N GLY A 309 2.79 3.28 15.61
CA GLY A 309 2.10 2.20 14.91
C GLY A 309 1.53 1.15 15.86
N ILE A 310 2.30 0.73 16.88
CA ILE A 310 1.85 -0.22 17.91
C ILE A 310 0.68 0.36 18.71
N ILE A 311 0.82 1.58 19.23
CA ILE A 311 -0.24 2.26 20.00
C ILE A 311 -1.51 2.43 19.17
N ALA A 312 -1.36 2.84 17.90
CA ALA A 312 -2.51 2.95 17.00
C ALA A 312 -3.15 1.59 16.71
N ALA A 313 -2.37 0.51 16.69
CA ALA A 313 -2.89 -0.84 16.52
C ALA A 313 -3.70 -1.30 17.73
N GLU A 314 -3.17 -1.14 18.95
CA GLU A 314 -3.90 -1.42 20.20
C GLU A 314 -5.22 -0.64 20.29
N ALA A 315 -5.20 0.66 19.94
CA ALA A 315 -6.38 1.51 20.04
C ALA A 315 -7.46 1.17 19.00
N LYS A 316 -7.07 0.75 17.78
CA LYS A 316 -8.00 0.49 16.68
C LYS A 316 -8.51 -0.94 16.64
N ALA A 317 -7.70 -1.91 17.08
CA ALA A 317 -8.05 -3.32 17.14
C ALA A 317 -7.62 -3.90 18.49
N PRO A 318 -8.37 -3.62 19.57
CA PRO A 318 -8.08 -4.18 20.89
C PRO A 318 -8.04 -5.72 20.83
N GLY A 319 -7.00 -6.34 21.36
CA GLY A 319 -6.83 -7.80 21.36
C GLY A 319 -6.00 -8.35 20.19
N LEU A 320 -5.72 -7.55 19.15
CA LEU A 320 -4.99 -8.03 17.97
C LEU A 320 -3.56 -8.46 18.29
N LEU A 321 -2.84 -7.69 19.09
CA LEU A 321 -1.44 -7.99 19.39
C LEU A 321 -1.33 -9.24 20.29
N GLU A 322 -2.33 -9.44 21.16
CA GLU A 322 -2.45 -10.58 22.05
C GLU A 322 -2.77 -11.90 21.33
N MET A 323 -3.17 -11.86 20.05
CA MET A 323 -3.38 -13.06 19.22
C MET A 323 -2.08 -13.76 18.83
N PHE A 324 -0.94 -13.08 18.96
CA PHE A 324 0.37 -13.58 18.53
C PHE A 324 1.24 -13.92 19.74
N PRO A 325 1.39 -15.21 20.10
CA PRO A 325 2.31 -15.62 21.16
C PRO A 325 3.74 -15.17 20.85
N ASP A 326 4.43 -14.61 21.84
CA ASP A 326 5.83 -14.19 21.71
C ASP A 326 6.08 -13.16 20.59
N LEU A 327 5.10 -12.30 20.29
CA LEU A 327 5.19 -11.26 19.26
C LEU A 327 6.44 -10.39 19.45
N THR A 328 7.32 -10.42 18.45
CA THR A 328 8.61 -9.73 18.48
C THR A 328 8.69 -8.68 17.38
N PHE A 329 9.03 -7.46 17.75
CA PHE A 329 9.29 -6.36 16.81
C PHE A 329 10.80 -6.18 16.66
N VAL A 330 11.28 -6.07 15.42
CA VAL A 330 12.69 -5.79 15.13
C VAL A 330 12.79 -4.54 14.27
N CYS A 331 13.57 -3.57 14.71
CA CYS A 331 13.70 -2.28 14.08
C CYS A 331 15.15 -1.78 14.19
N GLY A 332 15.72 -1.33 13.07
CA GLY A 332 17.12 -0.88 13.04
C GLY A 332 18.14 -1.97 12.70
N PRO A 333 19.39 -1.58 12.43
CA PRO A 333 20.45 -2.52 12.09
C PRO A 333 20.88 -3.35 13.30
N GLU A 334 21.01 -4.65 13.11
CA GLU A 334 21.51 -5.61 14.10
C GLU A 334 22.85 -6.27 13.67
N PRO A 335 23.62 -6.88 14.60
CA PRO A 335 24.79 -7.69 14.27
C PRO A 335 24.51 -8.78 13.22
N GLU A 336 25.55 -9.29 12.54
CA GLU A 336 25.38 -10.30 11.48
C GLU A 336 24.86 -11.65 12.00
N ASP A 337 25.17 -11.97 13.25
CA ASP A 337 24.74 -13.17 13.96
C ASP A 337 23.42 -13.00 14.72
N PHE A 338 22.72 -11.87 14.53
CA PHE A 338 21.42 -11.64 15.15
C PHE A 338 20.39 -12.67 14.68
N GLN A 339 19.73 -13.31 15.63
CA GLN A 339 18.68 -14.31 15.40
C GLN A 339 17.48 -13.98 16.28
N VAL A 340 16.28 -14.18 15.73
CA VAL A 340 15.02 -14.07 16.48
C VAL A 340 14.44 -15.47 16.62
N GLU A 341 14.18 -15.89 17.84
CA GLU A 341 13.62 -17.23 18.12
C GLU A 341 12.13 -17.31 17.83
N SER A 342 11.39 -16.21 18.04
CA SER A 342 9.95 -16.12 17.82
C SER A 342 9.52 -16.47 16.38
N GLU A 343 8.36 -17.12 16.25
CA GLU A 343 7.69 -17.36 14.96
C GLU A 343 6.86 -16.14 14.51
N ASN A 344 6.48 -15.26 15.46
CA ASN A 344 5.66 -14.08 15.22
C ASN A 344 6.53 -12.82 15.23
N VAL A 345 7.21 -12.56 14.12
CA VAL A 345 8.15 -11.44 14.02
C VAL A 345 7.63 -10.37 13.06
N LEU A 346 7.68 -9.11 13.47
CA LEU A 346 7.43 -7.96 12.60
C LEU A 346 8.72 -7.15 12.43
N TYR A 347 9.32 -7.24 11.24
CA TYR A 347 10.52 -6.49 10.87
C TYR A 347 10.12 -5.12 10.33
N PHE A 348 10.51 -4.05 11.02
CA PHE A 348 10.13 -2.67 10.70
C PHE A 348 11.34 -1.85 10.20
N GLY A 349 11.39 -1.60 8.89
CA GLY A 349 12.38 -0.71 8.25
C GLY A 349 13.28 -1.37 7.21
N ASN A 350 13.91 -0.56 6.36
CA ASN A 350 14.83 -1.06 5.33
C ASN A 350 16.08 -1.73 5.93
N CYS A 351 16.57 -1.23 7.07
CA CYS A 351 17.77 -1.75 7.72
C CYS A 351 17.61 -3.20 8.19
N VAL A 352 16.37 -3.65 8.44
CA VAL A 352 16.09 -5.00 8.91
C VAL A 352 15.80 -6.00 7.80
N TYR A 353 15.74 -5.55 6.54
CA TYR A 353 15.40 -6.41 5.40
C TYR A 353 16.31 -7.65 5.31
N ARG A 354 17.61 -7.48 5.60
CA ARG A 354 18.59 -8.58 5.51
C ARG A 354 18.38 -9.70 6.53
N TYR A 355 17.69 -9.43 7.63
CA TYR A 355 17.43 -10.42 8.69
C TYR A 355 16.12 -11.18 8.49
N ASN A 356 15.24 -10.71 7.59
CA ASN A 356 13.94 -11.33 7.32
C ASN A 356 14.02 -12.59 6.44
N GLN A 357 14.91 -13.54 6.76
CA GLN A 357 15.27 -14.59 5.80
C GLN A 357 14.30 -15.78 5.74
N THR A 358 13.43 -15.99 6.74
CA THR A 358 12.51 -17.16 6.72
C THR A 358 11.22 -17.06 7.54
N LYS A 359 11.08 -16.12 8.49
CA LYS A 359 9.96 -16.06 9.45
C LYS A 359 9.54 -14.60 9.64
N GLY A 360 8.25 -14.32 9.78
CA GLY A 360 7.72 -12.99 10.08
C GLY A 360 7.38 -12.10 8.88
N THR A 361 6.79 -10.93 9.16
CA THR A 361 6.35 -9.95 8.16
C THR A 361 7.28 -8.74 8.15
N HIS A 362 7.76 -8.35 6.95
CA HIS A 362 8.60 -7.18 6.79
C HIS A 362 7.83 -5.97 6.26
N ILE A 363 7.97 -4.86 6.98
CA ILE A 363 7.45 -3.56 6.61
C ILE A 363 8.61 -2.68 6.12
N PRO A 364 8.70 -2.40 4.81
CA PRO A 364 9.76 -1.57 4.28
C PRO A 364 9.55 -0.07 4.57
N GLY A 365 10.66 0.67 4.60
CA GLY A 365 10.68 2.13 4.75
C GLY A 365 11.83 2.67 5.63
N CYS A 366 12.01 3.98 5.61
CA CYS A 366 13.03 4.75 6.32
C CYS A 366 12.52 6.18 6.63
N PRO A 367 11.82 6.40 7.75
CA PRO A 367 11.13 5.37 8.53
C PRO A 367 9.90 4.84 7.78
N PRO A 368 9.49 3.57 7.97
CA PRO A 368 8.20 3.10 7.49
C PRO A 368 7.04 3.94 8.03
N LEU A 369 5.91 3.92 7.33
CA LEU A 369 4.70 4.58 7.80
C LEU A 369 4.17 3.85 9.04
N SER A 370 3.89 4.59 10.12
CA SER A 370 3.39 4.01 11.39
C SER A 370 2.13 3.17 11.20
N GLY A 371 1.21 3.61 10.33
CA GLY A 371 -0.01 2.88 10.01
C GLY A 371 0.21 1.51 9.35
N TYR A 372 1.43 1.23 8.86
CA TYR A 372 1.73 -0.09 8.29
C TYR A 372 1.96 -1.15 9.36
N VAL A 373 2.25 -0.79 10.62
CA VAL A 373 2.36 -1.79 11.71
C VAL A 373 1.09 -2.64 11.79
N MET A 374 -0.08 -2.00 11.82
CA MET A 374 -1.38 -2.70 11.77
C MET A 374 -1.49 -3.63 10.57
N ARG A 375 -1.09 -3.15 9.38
CA ARG A 375 -1.13 -3.95 8.16
C ARG A 375 -0.19 -5.17 8.27
N GLY A 376 1.01 -5.00 8.77
CA GLY A 376 1.96 -6.10 8.94
C GLY A 376 1.45 -7.14 9.93
N LEU A 377 0.81 -6.71 11.02
CA LEU A 377 0.16 -7.62 11.98
C LEU A 377 -0.99 -8.40 11.33
N LEU A 378 -1.83 -7.75 10.52
CA LEU A 378 -2.90 -8.43 9.79
C LEU A 378 -2.37 -9.39 8.71
N GLU A 379 -1.22 -9.08 8.11
CA GLU A 379 -0.52 -9.99 7.18
C GLU A 379 0.12 -11.18 7.90
N MET A 380 0.36 -11.08 9.22
CA MET A 380 0.78 -12.21 10.07
C MET A 380 -0.39 -13.10 10.48
N GLU A 381 -1.64 -12.62 10.41
CA GLU A 381 -2.83 -13.42 10.70
C GLU A 381 -2.96 -14.51 9.62
N PRO A 382 -2.99 -15.82 9.98
CA PRO A 382 -3.16 -16.86 9.00
C PRO A 382 -4.55 -16.76 8.38
N HIS A 383 -4.62 -16.39 7.11
CA HIS A 383 -5.83 -16.39 6.32
C HIS A 383 -6.44 -17.78 6.34
N ARG A 384 -7.70 -17.85 6.79
CA ARG A 384 -8.57 -18.99 6.51
C ARG A 384 -9.03 -18.87 5.06
N PRO A 385 -8.75 -19.86 4.19
CA PRO A 385 -9.39 -19.96 2.89
C PRO A 385 -10.90 -20.00 3.03
N HIS A 386 -11.57 -19.29 2.15
CA HIS A 386 -13.01 -19.39 2.00
C HIS A 386 -13.38 -20.81 1.56
N THR A 387 -14.50 -21.33 2.07
CA THR A 387 -14.94 -22.67 1.70
C THR A 387 -15.85 -22.62 0.48
N SER A 388 -15.61 -23.52 -0.47
CA SER A 388 -16.52 -23.75 -1.58
C SER A 388 -16.65 -25.24 -1.90
N ILE A 389 -17.64 -25.57 -2.72
CA ILE A 389 -17.82 -26.92 -3.27
C ILE A 389 -18.14 -26.82 -4.75
N CYS A 390 -17.56 -27.72 -5.54
CA CYS A 390 -17.85 -27.80 -6.96
C CYS A 390 -19.19 -28.50 -7.20
N SER A 391 -20.06 -27.83 -7.94
CA SER A 391 -21.39 -28.34 -8.31
C SER A 391 -21.34 -29.65 -9.09
N ILE A 392 -20.18 -30.08 -9.59
CA ILE A 392 -19.97 -31.42 -10.18
C ILE A 392 -20.35 -32.55 -9.22
N ALA A 393 -20.36 -32.32 -7.90
CA ALA A 393 -20.83 -33.27 -6.91
C ALA A 393 -22.27 -33.75 -7.15
N TRP A 394 -23.09 -32.95 -7.85
CA TRP A 394 -24.48 -33.28 -8.20
C TRP A 394 -24.71 -33.33 -9.72
N ARG A 395 -23.88 -34.06 -10.48
CA ARG A 395 -23.89 -34.09 -11.97
C ARG A 395 -25.26 -34.16 -12.66
N ALA A 396 -26.21 -34.87 -12.06
CA ALA A 396 -27.54 -35.10 -12.62
C ALA A 396 -28.57 -34.02 -12.20
N ALA A 397 -28.34 -33.31 -11.10
CA ALA A 397 -29.31 -32.36 -10.56
C ALA A 397 -29.18 -30.98 -11.23
N PRO A 398 -30.27 -30.20 -11.32
CA PRO A 398 -30.22 -28.84 -11.84
C PRO A 398 -29.66 -27.85 -10.80
N LEU A 399 -29.02 -26.77 -11.25
CA LEU A 399 -28.45 -25.74 -10.36
C LEU A 399 -29.47 -25.15 -9.37
N ARG A 400 -30.75 -25.08 -9.75
CA ARG A 400 -31.85 -24.59 -8.91
C ARG A 400 -32.04 -25.43 -7.64
N GLU A 401 -31.70 -26.72 -7.71
CA GLU A 401 -31.76 -27.63 -6.56
C GLU A 401 -30.44 -27.65 -5.79
N ILE A 402 -29.30 -27.53 -6.49
CA ILE A 402 -27.96 -27.61 -5.90
C ILE A 402 -27.66 -26.39 -5.02
N ILE A 403 -27.94 -25.17 -5.52
CA ILE A 403 -27.54 -23.92 -4.84
C ILE A 403 -28.11 -23.83 -3.41
N PRO A 404 -29.42 -24.09 -3.18
CA PRO A 404 -29.96 -24.11 -1.81
C PRO A 404 -29.31 -25.14 -0.90
N LEU A 405 -28.94 -26.32 -1.41
CA LEU A 405 -28.29 -27.36 -0.61
C LEU A 405 -26.88 -26.93 -0.16
N VAL A 406 -26.13 -26.28 -1.05
CA VAL A 406 -24.79 -25.76 -0.72
C VAL A 406 -24.87 -24.63 0.31
N ALA A 407 -25.83 -23.71 0.15
CA ALA A 407 -26.05 -22.62 1.10
C ALA A 407 -26.48 -23.15 2.48
N GLN A 408 -27.40 -24.13 2.53
CA GLN A 408 -27.82 -24.77 3.77
C GLN A 408 -26.70 -25.53 4.48
N ALA A 409 -25.75 -26.09 3.72
CA ALA A 409 -24.57 -26.72 4.30
C ALA A 409 -23.60 -25.70 4.95
N GLY A 410 -23.66 -24.42 4.56
CA GLY A 410 -22.87 -23.34 5.16
C GLY A 410 -21.61 -22.96 4.38
N TYR A 411 -21.51 -23.30 3.10
CA TYR A 411 -20.40 -22.86 2.25
C TYR A 411 -20.47 -21.37 1.93
N GLU A 412 -19.31 -20.75 1.71
CA GLU A 412 -19.19 -19.34 1.33
C GLU A 412 -19.27 -19.14 -0.19
N GLY A 413 -18.98 -20.19 -0.96
CA GLY A 413 -19.08 -20.18 -2.41
C GLY A 413 -19.44 -21.51 -3.05
N ILE A 414 -19.83 -21.45 -4.31
CA ILE A 414 -20.11 -22.62 -5.16
C ILE A 414 -19.33 -22.49 -6.48
N GLU A 415 -18.43 -23.43 -6.74
CA GLU A 415 -17.77 -23.53 -8.02
C GLU A 415 -18.74 -24.14 -9.05
N LEU A 416 -18.93 -23.43 -10.17
CA LEU A 416 -19.91 -23.82 -11.17
C LEU A 416 -19.25 -24.68 -12.25
N TRP A 417 -19.67 -25.94 -12.34
CA TRP A 417 -19.27 -26.83 -13.42
C TRP A 417 -19.87 -26.35 -14.74
N GLY A 418 -19.04 -26.17 -15.77
CA GLY A 418 -19.47 -25.58 -17.05
C GLY A 418 -20.72 -26.22 -17.66
N PRO A 419 -20.83 -27.57 -17.69
CA PRO A 419 -22.04 -28.27 -18.15
C PRO A 419 -23.32 -27.94 -17.37
N HIS A 420 -23.23 -27.61 -16.09
CA HIS A 420 -24.39 -27.16 -15.31
C HIS A 420 -24.86 -25.76 -15.72
N VAL A 421 -23.92 -24.85 -15.97
CA VAL A 421 -24.25 -23.50 -16.48
C VAL A 421 -24.89 -23.62 -17.86
N GLN A 422 -24.30 -24.42 -18.76
CA GLN A 422 -24.85 -24.66 -20.09
C GLN A 422 -26.26 -25.26 -20.03
N ARG A 423 -26.46 -26.34 -19.25
CA ARG A 423 -27.77 -26.99 -19.10
C ARG A 423 -28.82 -26.01 -18.60
N TYR A 424 -28.49 -25.20 -17.59
CA TYR A 424 -29.41 -24.20 -17.05
C TYR A 424 -29.87 -23.18 -18.11
N LEU A 425 -28.98 -22.78 -19.02
CA LEU A 425 -29.31 -21.89 -20.13
C LEU A 425 -30.14 -22.61 -21.21
N ASP A 426 -29.79 -23.85 -21.54
CA ASP A 426 -30.51 -24.67 -22.54
C ASP A 426 -31.96 -24.96 -22.09
N GLU A 427 -32.19 -25.08 -20.79
CA GLU A 427 -33.52 -25.24 -20.16
C GLU A 427 -34.31 -23.92 -20.07
N GLY A 428 -33.80 -22.83 -20.64
CA GLY A 428 -34.47 -21.52 -20.71
C GLY A 428 -34.20 -20.59 -19.53
N GLY A 429 -33.28 -20.94 -18.63
CA GLY A 429 -32.79 -20.03 -17.60
C GLY A 429 -31.90 -18.92 -18.17
N THR A 430 -31.74 -17.83 -17.43
CA THR A 430 -30.84 -16.72 -17.82
C THR A 430 -29.75 -16.49 -16.77
N LEU A 431 -28.57 -15.99 -17.18
CA LEU A 431 -27.48 -15.67 -16.26
C LEU A 431 -27.88 -14.66 -15.18
N ALA A 432 -28.80 -13.73 -15.50
CA ALA A 432 -29.33 -12.78 -14.52
C ALA A 432 -30.16 -13.47 -13.42
N GLN A 433 -31.00 -14.44 -13.79
CA GLN A 433 -31.75 -15.25 -12.82
C GLN A 433 -30.82 -16.12 -11.98
N LEU A 434 -29.79 -16.71 -12.59
CA LEU A 434 -28.80 -17.50 -11.86
C LEU A 434 -28.02 -16.65 -10.86
N LYS A 435 -27.60 -15.44 -11.26
CA LYS A 435 -26.94 -14.47 -10.37
C LYS A 435 -27.83 -14.07 -9.20
N ALA A 436 -29.11 -13.81 -9.45
CA ALA A 436 -30.07 -13.48 -8.40
C ALA A 436 -30.20 -14.63 -7.39
N LEU A 437 -30.34 -15.87 -7.87
CA LEU A 437 -30.42 -17.05 -7.01
C LEU A 437 -29.16 -17.25 -6.15
N LEU A 438 -27.97 -17.05 -6.72
CA LEU A 438 -26.70 -17.12 -5.98
C LEU A 438 -26.62 -16.04 -4.90
N ALA A 439 -27.00 -14.80 -5.23
CA ALA A 439 -27.00 -13.68 -4.29
C ALA A 439 -28.04 -13.87 -3.16
N GLU A 440 -29.24 -14.34 -3.47
CA GLU A 440 -30.28 -14.69 -2.49
C GLU A 440 -29.83 -15.81 -1.54
N SER A 441 -28.98 -16.72 -2.04
CA SER A 441 -28.42 -17.82 -1.26
C SER A 441 -27.12 -17.45 -0.53
N GLY A 442 -26.64 -16.21 -0.68
CA GLY A 442 -25.40 -15.73 -0.06
C GLY A 442 -24.12 -16.39 -0.58
N LEU A 443 -24.15 -17.01 -1.77
CA LEU A 443 -23.03 -17.77 -2.33
C LEU A 443 -22.25 -16.97 -3.38
N ALA A 444 -20.94 -16.88 -3.20
CA ALA A 444 -20.03 -16.41 -4.23
C ALA A 444 -19.77 -17.49 -5.29
N VAL A 445 -19.30 -17.09 -6.48
CA VAL A 445 -18.82 -18.02 -7.52
C VAL A 445 -17.32 -17.86 -7.65
N PRO A 446 -16.50 -18.70 -6.99
CA PRO A 446 -15.04 -18.53 -7.01
C PRO A 446 -14.44 -18.89 -8.38
N MET A 447 -15.03 -19.87 -9.09
CA MET A 447 -14.54 -20.33 -10.38
C MET A 447 -15.67 -20.96 -11.22
N ILE A 448 -15.57 -20.85 -12.55
CA ILE A 448 -16.33 -21.66 -13.50
C ILE A 448 -15.40 -22.70 -14.14
N SER A 449 -15.85 -23.95 -14.15
CA SER A 449 -15.02 -25.11 -14.49
C SER A 449 -15.48 -25.82 -15.76
N PRO A 450 -15.13 -25.32 -16.97
CA PRO A 450 -15.39 -25.99 -18.23
C PRO A 450 -14.40 -27.14 -18.50
N TYR A 451 -14.53 -27.78 -19.65
CA TYR A 451 -13.54 -28.70 -20.21
C TYR A 451 -12.96 -28.10 -21.49
N MET A 452 -11.65 -27.92 -21.51
CA MET A 452 -10.90 -27.43 -22.67
C MET A 452 -9.87 -28.49 -23.09
N ASP A 453 -9.43 -28.39 -24.33
CA ASP A 453 -8.40 -29.24 -24.92
C ASP A 453 -7.49 -28.37 -25.82
N LEU A 454 -6.51 -27.71 -25.21
CA LEU A 454 -5.59 -26.85 -25.96
C LEU A 454 -4.56 -27.64 -26.78
N ALA A 455 -4.31 -28.90 -26.41
CA ALA A 455 -3.35 -29.75 -27.09
C ALA A 455 -3.89 -30.27 -28.42
N GLU A 456 -5.15 -30.68 -28.49
CA GLU A 456 -5.75 -31.27 -29.69
C GLU A 456 -6.65 -30.26 -30.43
N ASP A 457 -7.54 -29.55 -29.72
CA ASP A 457 -8.56 -28.67 -30.32
C ASP A 457 -8.53 -27.24 -29.74
N GLN A 458 -7.48 -26.52 -30.11
CA GLN A 458 -7.23 -25.16 -29.62
C GLN A 458 -8.31 -24.16 -30.09
N GLU A 459 -8.80 -24.29 -31.33
CA GLU A 459 -9.80 -23.37 -31.87
C GLU A 459 -11.12 -23.47 -31.11
N ALA A 460 -11.64 -24.68 -30.90
CA ALA A 460 -12.86 -24.87 -30.12
C ALA A 460 -12.68 -24.44 -28.67
N SER A 461 -11.50 -24.68 -28.08
CA SER A 461 -11.18 -24.26 -26.71
C SER A 461 -11.17 -22.74 -26.54
N LEU A 462 -10.64 -21.99 -27.52
CA LEU A 462 -10.67 -20.52 -27.49
C LEU A 462 -12.09 -19.98 -27.68
N ALA A 463 -12.88 -20.56 -28.58
CA ALA A 463 -14.28 -20.19 -28.76
C ALA A 463 -15.14 -20.50 -27.51
N LEU A 464 -14.84 -21.61 -26.81
CA LEU A 464 -15.46 -21.92 -25.52
C LEU A 464 -15.05 -20.92 -24.45
N ALA A 465 -13.78 -20.52 -24.41
CA ALA A 465 -13.29 -19.55 -23.44
C ALA A 465 -13.99 -18.19 -23.55
N GLU A 466 -14.23 -17.68 -24.76
CA GLU A 466 -14.99 -16.43 -24.95
C GLU A 466 -16.39 -16.52 -24.34
N ARG A 467 -17.10 -17.63 -24.56
CA ARG A 467 -18.44 -17.85 -23.98
C ARG A 467 -18.38 -17.92 -22.46
N VAL A 468 -17.45 -18.70 -21.91
CA VAL A 468 -17.33 -18.91 -20.46
C VAL A 468 -16.85 -17.64 -19.76
N VAL A 469 -15.99 -16.83 -20.37
CA VAL A 469 -15.64 -15.49 -19.87
C VAL A 469 -16.87 -14.60 -19.80
N GLY A 470 -17.77 -14.67 -20.79
CA GLY A 470 -19.06 -13.99 -20.73
C GLY A 470 -19.93 -14.45 -19.53
N TRP A 471 -19.96 -15.76 -19.26
CA TRP A 471 -20.65 -16.30 -18.07
C TRP A 471 -20.01 -15.81 -16.78
N ALA A 472 -18.68 -15.84 -16.70
CA ALA A 472 -17.90 -15.42 -15.54
C ALA A 472 -18.16 -13.95 -15.20
N VAL A 473 -18.13 -13.06 -16.20
CA VAL A 473 -18.47 -11.63 -16.04
C VAL A 473 -19.89 -11.44 -15.53
N ALA A 474 -20.87 -12.16 -16.10
CA ALA A 474 -22.26 -12.03 -15.70
C ALA A 474 -22.48 -12.46 -14.23
N LEU A 475 -21.89 -13.60 -13.86
CA LEU A 475 -22.05 -14.22 -12.54
C LEU A 475 -21.10 -13.66 -11.49
N GLY A 476 -20.13 -12.83 -11.88
CA GLY A 476 -19.13 -12.26 -10.97
C GLY A 476 -18.01 -13.24 -10.58
N ALA A 477 -17.79 -14.29 -11.37
CA ALA A 477 -16.71 -15.25 -11.14
C ALA A 477 -15.38 -14.68 -11.64
N PRO A 478 -14.32 -14.62 -10.81
CA PRO A 478 -13.03 -14.05 -11.22
C PRO A 478 -12.15 -15.03 -12.02
N LEU A 479 -12.51 -16.33 -12.03
CA LEU A 479 -11.62 -17.40 -12.45
C LEU A 479 -12.33 -18.42 -13.36
N VAL A 480 -11.59 -18.94 -14.34
CA VAL A 480 -12.00 -20.04 -15.20
C VAL A 480 -10.97 -21.16 -15.15
N ARG A 481 -11.41 -22.40 -14.90
CA ARG A 481 -10.51 -23.57 -14.92
C ARG A 481 -10.09 -23.92 -16.34
N VAL A 482 -8.85 -24.36 -16.49
CA VAL A 482 -8.29 -24.86 -17.75
C VAL A 482 -7.71 -26.26 -17.55
N PHE A 483 -8.12 -27.17 -18.44
CA PHE A 483 -7.35 -28.36 -18.78
C PHE A 483 -6.63 -28.15 -20.11
N VAL A 484 -5.40 -28.64 -20.20
CA VAL A 484 -4.59 -28.48 -21.43
C VAL A 484 -4.53 -29.73 -22.29
N LYS A 485 -4.77 -30.92 -21.71
CA LYS A 485 -4.59 -32.24 -22.35
C LYS A 485 -3.15 -32.44 -22.87
N GLY A 486 -2.95 -33.24 -23.91
CA GLY A 486 -1.62 -33.51 -24.50
C GLY A 486 -0.84 -34.65 -23.86
N GLY A 487 -1.48 -35.46 -22.99
CA GLY A 487 -0.86 -36.60 -22.31
C GLY A 487 0.05 -36.23 -21.14
N PRO A 488 0.74 -37.20 -20.52
CA PRO A 488 1.61 -36.97 -19.38
C PRO A 488 2.80 -36.09 -19.75
N SER A 489 3.17 -35.15 -18.88
CA SER A 489 4.21 -34.14 -19.15
C SER A 489 5.56 -34.75 -19.54
N ALA A 490 5.90 -35.90 -18.94
CA ALA A 490 7.14 -36.64 -19.20
C ALA A 490 7.20 -37.30 -20.59
N GLN A 491 6.05 -37.53 -21.23
CA GLN A 491 5.94 -38.19 -22.54
C GLN A 491 5.64 -37.20 -23.67
N ALA A 492 5.28 -35.96 -23.34
CA ALA A 492 4.87 -34.97 -24.31
C ALA A 492 6.04 -34.42 -25.15
N SER A 493 5.78 -34.23 -26.44
CA SER A 493 6.75 -33.66 -27.38
C SER A 493 6.97 -32.16 -27.16
N HIS A 494 8.12 -31.63 -27.59
CA HIS A 494 8.39 -30.19 -27.57
C HIS A 494 7.36 -29.38 -28.37
N GLU A 495 6.80 -29.96 -29.44
CA GLU A 495 5.75 -29.35 -30.25
C GLU A 495 4.44 -29.23 -29.47
N THR A 496 4.04 -30.29 -28.75
CA THR A 496 2.86 -30.27 -27.86
C THR A 496 2.99 -29.19 -26.78
N TRP A 497 4.18 -29.09 -26.16
CA TRP A 497 4.48 -28.03 -25.19
C TRP A 497 4.34 -26.63 -25.81
N ALA A 498 4.92 -26.40 -26.98
CA ALA A 498 4.86 -25.10 -27.65
C ALA A 498 3.42 -24.71 -28.03
N LYS A 499 2.64 -25.68 -28.54
CA LYS A 499 1.22 -25.49 -28.88
C LYS A 499 0.40 -25.09 -27.67
N VAL A 500 0.51 -25.83 -26.56
CA VAL A 500 -0.22 -25.53 -25.32
C VAL A 500 0.18 -24.15 -24.76
N VAL A 501 1.46 -23.80 -24.75
CA VAL A 501 1.91 -22.46 -24.30
C VAL A 501 1.28 -21.34 -25.16
N ALA A 502 1.21 -21.52 -26.48
CA ALA A 502 0.57 -20.56 -27.36
C ALA A 502 -0.95 -20.45 -27.09
N GLY A 503 -1.63 -21.58 -26.89
CA GLY A 503 -3.04 -21.63 -26.51
C GLY A 503 -3.33 -20.92 -25.19
N LEU A 504 -2.52 -21.16 -24.15
CA LEU A 504 -2.65 -20.49 -22.86
C LEU A 504 -2.45 -18.99 -22.95
N LYS A 505 -1.45 -18.52 -23.72
CA LYS A 505 -1.28 -17.08 -24.00
C LYS A 505 -2.50 -16.48 -24.68
N ALA A 506 -3.15 -17.22 -25.57
CA ALA A 506 -4.38 -16.76 -26.22
C ALA A 506 -5.55 -16.68 -25.24
N LEU A 507 -5.75 -17.68 -24.37
CA LEU A 507 -6.74 -17.61 -23.29
C LEU A 507 -6.53 -16.38 -22.39
N CYS A 508 -5.30 -16.16 -21.93
CA CYS A 508 -4.97 -15.01 -21.09
C CYS A 508 -5.34 -13.67 -21.75
N ARG A 509 -5.11 -13.53 -23.06
CA ARG A 509 -5.52 -12.33 -23.82
C ARG A 509 -7.03 -12.14 -23.88
N ILE A 510 -7.81 -13.22 -23.97
CA ILE A 510 -9.29 -13.18 -23.96
C ILE A 510 -9.79 -12.69 -22.59
N GLY A 511 -9.21 -13.18 -21.49
CA GLY A 511 -9.66 -12.83 -20.13
C GLY A 511 -9.24 -11.44 -19.64
N ALA A 512 -8.08 -10.94 -20.09
CA ALA A 512 -7.46 -9.73 -19.53
C ALA A 512 -8.34 -8.46 -19.56
N PRO A 513 -9.04 -8.12 -20.67
CA PRO A 513 -9.91 -6.94 -20.73
C PRO A 513 -11.07 -6.99 -19.72
N HIS A 514 -11.47 -8.19 -19.31
CA HIS A 514 -12.57 -8.44 -18.39
C HIS A 514 -12.13 -8.69 -16.95
N LYS A 515 -10.81 -8.61 -16.67
CA LYS A 515 -10.20 -8.97 -15.39
C LYS A 515 -10.50 -10.41 -14.96
N ILE A 516 -10.64 -11.32 -15.93
CA ILE A 516 -10.83 -12.75 -15.71
C ILE A 516 -9.48 -13.46 -15.80
N ALA A 517 -9.20 -14.30 -14.80
CA ALA A 517 -8.02 -15.15 -14.76
C ALA A 517 -8.35 -16.59 -15.18
N PHE A 518 -7.32 -17.32 -15.55
CA PHE A 518 -7.38 -18.75 -15.84
C PHE A 518 -6.53 -19.54 -14.85
N ALA A 519 -7.00 -20.73 -14.46
CA ALA A 519 -6.30 -21.61 -13.53
C ALA A 519 -6.07 -23.01 -14.12
N LEU A 520 -4.81 -23.42 -14.22
CA LEU A 520 -4.41 -24.77 -14.62
C LEU A 520 -4.69 -25.74 -13.47
N GLU A 521 -5.58 -26.70 -13.67
CA GLU A 521 -5.80 -27.74 -12.66
C GLU A 521 -4.69 -28.78 -12.70
N THR A 522 -4.00 -28.98 -11.58
CA THR A 522 -3.02 -30.06 -11.48
C THR A 522 -3.72 -31.41 -11.63
N HIS A 523 -3.42 -32.15 -12.69
CA HIS A 523 -4.20 -33.34 -13.04
C HIS A 523 -3.37 -34.31 -13.89
N GLN A 524 -3.47 -35.60 -13.60
CA GLN A 524 -2.79 -36.67 -14.32
C GLN A 524 -3.13 -36.62 -15.82
N ASN A 525 -2.25 -37.16 -16.67
CA ASN A 525 -2.47 -37.28 -18.11
C ASN A 525 -2.67 -35.94 -18.84
N ASN A 526 -2.06 -34.88 -18.31
CA ASN A 526 -1.98 -33.54 -18.89
C ASN A 526 -0.55 -33.00 -18.71
N LEU A 527 -0.18 -31.94 -19.43
CA LEU A 527 1.13 -31.28 -19.24
C LEU A 527 1.35 -30.64 -17.86
N HIS A 528 0.29 -30.49 -17.07
CA HIS A 528 0.29 -29.98 -15.69
C HIS A 528 0.03 -31.10 -14.67
N ASP A 529 0.57 -32.30 -14.91
CA ASP A 529 0.41 -33.49 -14.05
C ASP A 529 1.38 -33.55 -12.86
N THR A 530 2.44 -32.72 -12.87
CA THR A 530 3.38 -32.57 -11.76
C THR A 530 3.58 -31.10 -11.43
N SER A 531 3.93 -30.79 -10.18
CA SER A 531 4.21 -29.44 -9.72
C SER A 531 5.34 -28.76 -10.48
N THR A 532 6.33 -29.53 -10.97
CA THR A 532 7.42 -29.01 -11.79
C THR A 532 6.95 -28.69 -13.21
N ALA A 533 6.15 -29.56 -13.82
CA ALA A 533 5.62 -29.34 -15.17
C ALA A 533 4.60 -28.19 -15.21
N THR A 534 3.73 -28.08 -14.20
CA THR A 534 2.82 -26.96 -14.00
C THR A 534 3.60 -25.64 -13.87
N LEU A 535 4.64 -25.59 -13.03
CA LEU A 535 5.47 -24.40 -12.87
C LEU A 535 6.19 -24.01 -14.18
N ARG A 536 6.60 -24.99 -14.99
CA ARG A 536 7.16 -24.74 -16.32
C ARG A 536 6.14 -24.05 -17.23
N LEU A 537 4.89 -24.51 -17.29
CA LEU A 537 3.84 -23.86 -18.09
C LEU A 537 3.60 -22.42 -17.63
N ILE A 538 3.42 -22.20 -16.34
CA ILE A 538 3.21 -20.86 -15.75
C ILE A 538 4.32 -19.90 -16.18
N ARG A 539 5.59 -20.32 -16.03
CA ARG A 539 6.76 -19.50 -16.38
C ARG A 539 6.89 -19.24 -17.88
N GLN A 540 6.58 -20.22 -18.73
CA GLN A 540 6.67 -20.07 -20.19
C GLN A 540 5.56 -19.19 -20.78
N VAL A 541 4.37 -19.22 -20.16
CA VAL A 541 3.26 -18.34 -20.54
C VAL A 541 3.55 -16.91 -20.07
N GLY A 542 3.96 -16.72 -18.81
CA GLY A 542 4.40 -15.43 -18.28
C GLY A 542 3.30 -14.36 -18.22
N ALA A 543 2.03 -14.76 -18.14
CA ALA A 543 0.89 -13.85 -18.06
C ALA A 543 0.39 -13.72 -16.61
N GLU A 544 0.13 -12.50 -16.16
CA GLU A 544 -0.31 -12.21 -14.78
C GLU A 544 -1.66 -12.86 -14.42
N ASN A 545 -2.54 -13.03 -15.41
CA ASN A 545 -3.86 -13.63 -15.24
C ASN A 545 -3.88 -15.16 -15.52
N LEU A 546 -2.74 -15.84 -15.50
CA LEU A 546 -2.66 -17.29 -15.43
C LEU A 546 -2.19 -17.71 -14.02
N GLY A 547 -2.83 -18.71 -13.44
CA GLY A 547 -2.41 -19.32 -12.19
C GLY A 547 -2.74 -20.80 -12.14
N VAL A 548 -2.77 -21.34 -10.92
CA VAL A 548 -2.94 -22.77 -10.65
C VAL A 548 -4.25 -23.00 -9.89
N ASN A 549 -5.00 -23.99 -10.33
CA ASN A 549 -6.00 -24.67 -9.52
C ASN A 549 -5.29 -25.87 -8.88
N LEU A 550 -4.92 -25.75 -7.61
CA LEU A 550 -4.12 -26.76 -6.93
C LEU A 550 -5.02 -27.88 -6.45
N ASP A 551 -5.20 -28.89 -7.29
CA ASP A 551 -5.73 -30.18 -6.87
C ASP A 551 -4.59 -31.02 -6.31
N ILE A 552 -4.45 -30.97 -4.98
CA ILE A 552 -3.32 -31.57 -4.29
C ILE A 552 -3.39 -33.10 -4.32
N HIS A 553 -4.60 -33.67 -4.34
CA HIS A 553 -4.76 -35.12 -4.36
C HIS A 553 -4.30 -35.71 -5.70
N ASN A 554 -4.51 -35.00 -6.82
CA ASN A 554 -3.98 -35.47 -8.10
C ASN A 554 -2.45 -35.52 -8.11
N LEU A 555 -1.77 -34.58 -7.43
CA LEU A 555 -0.31 -34.61 -7.30
C LEU A 555 0.17 -35.72 -6.35
N PHE A 556 -0.54 -35.92 -5.23
CA PHE A 556 -0.31 -37.04 -4.32
C PHE A 556 -0.39 -38.39 -5.05
N ASP A 557 -1.39 -38.57 -5.90
CA ASP A 557 -1.58 -39.78 -6.71
C ASP A 557 -0.45 -39.98 -7.75
N MET A 558 0.16 -38.90 -8.21
CA MET A 558 1.39 -38.94 -9.03
C MET A 558 2.67 -39.22 -8.23
N GLY A 559 2.55 -39.42 -6.91
CA GLY A 559 3.64 -39.71 -6.00
C GLY A 559 4.39 -38.48 -5.51
N GLU A 560 3.82 -37.28 -5.66
CA GLU A 560 4.41 -36.08 -5.08
C GLU A 560 4.07 -35.93 -3.60
N ASP A 561 5.04 -35.41 -2.84
CA ASP A 561 4.83 -34.98 -1.48
C ASP A 561 3.91 -33.73 -1.46
N PRO A 562 2.73 -33.79 -0.79
CA PRO A 562 1.78 -32.69 -0.80
C PRO A 562 2.32 -31.38 -0.20
N VAL A 563 3.18 -31.46 0.82
CA VAL A 563 3.77 -30.28 1.48
C VAL A 563 4.77 -29.60 0.54
N LEU A 564 5.62 -30.38 -0.13
CA LEU A 564 6.57 -29.83 -1.10
C LEU A 564 5.88 -29.28 -2.36
N ALA A 565 4.82 -29.96 -2.82
CA ALA A 565 4.00 -29.48 -3.93
C ALA A 565 3.31 -28.16 -3.57
N ALA A 566 2.75 -28.03 -2.36
CA ALA A 566 2.17 -26.80 -1.85
C ALA A 566 3.19 -25.66 -1.86
N ARG A 567 4.37 -25.83 -1.25
CA ARG A 567 5.44 -24.81 -1.24
C ARG A 567 5.83 -24.34 -2.65
N ARG A 568 5.85 -25.25 -3.62
CA ARG A 568 6.24 -24.95 -5.00
C ARG A 568 5.17 -24.16 -5.76
N LEU A 569 3.90 -24.51 -5.59
CA LEU A 569 2.81 -23.98 -6.41
C LEU A 569 1.99 -22.88 -5.74
N MET A 570 1.95 -22.80 -4.41
CA MET A 570 1.11 -21.84 -3.67
C MET A 570 1.25 -20.39 -4.13
N PRO A 571 2.45 -19.86 -4.46
CA PRO A 571 2.59 -18.49 -4.98
C PRO A 571 1.79 -18.21 -6.27
N PHE A 572 1.41 -19.26 -7.00
CA PHE A 572 0.64 -19.18 -8.24
C PHE A 572 -0.79 -19.71 -8.07
N THR A 573 -1.12 -20.29 -6.92
CA THR A 573 -2.42 -20.90 -6.64
C THR A 573 -3.51 -19.82 -6.54
N ARG A 574 -4.57 -19.99 -7.32
CA ARG A 574 -5.77 -19.12 -7.31
C ARG A 574 -6.91 -19.75 -6.53
N ILE A 575 -7.03 -21.07 -6.60
CA ILE A 575 -8.03 -21.90 -5.91
C ILE A 575 -7.40 -23.27 -5.62
N MET A 576 -7.82 -23.94 -4.54
CA MET A 576 -7.44 -25.33 -4.26
C MET A 576 -8.63 -26.25 -4.50
N HIS A 577 -8.38 -27.43 -5.05
CA HIS A 577 -9.33 -28.53 -5.09
C HIS A 577 -8.94 -29.58 -4.06
N LEU A 578 -9.89 -29.97 -3.21
CA LEU A 578 -9.71 -30.97 -2.17
C LEU A 578 -10.68 -32.13 -2.44
N LYS A 579 -10.13 -33.33 -2.52
CA LYS A 579 -10.87 -34.58 -2.67
C LYS A 579 -10.07 -35.74 -2.08
N ASN A 580 -10.72 -36.83 -1.74
CA ASN A 580 -10.02 -38.04 -1.31
C ASN A 580 -10.61 -39.30 -1.94
N GLY A 581 -9.86 -40.38 -1.84
CA GLY A 581 -10.23 -41.66 -2.40
C GLY A 581 -9.45 -42.83 -1.80
N HIS A 582 -9.90 -44.03 -2.14
CA HIS A 582 -9.25 -45.28 -1.78
C HIS A 582 -8.69 -46.02 -2.98
N VAL A 583 -7.54 -46.66 -2.82
CA VAL A 583 -7.05 -47.62 -3.81
C VAL A 583 -7.75 -48.96 -3.59
N VAL A 584 -8.62 -49.34 -4.52
CA VAL A 584 -9.35 -50.61 -4.53
C VAL A 584 -8.93 -51.40 -5.77
N GLU A 585 -8.38 -52.60 -5.58
CA GLU A 585 -7.91 -53.48 -6.67
C GLU A 585 -6.92 -52.78 -7.63
N GLY A 586 -6.05 -51.93 -7.08
CA GLY A 586 -5.06 -51.18 -7.87
C GLY A 586 -5.62 -50.01 -8.68
N LYS A 587 -6.90 -49.64 -8.46
CA LYS A 587 -7.53 -48.46 -9.06
C LYS A 587 -7.97 -47.48 -7.96
N LEU A 588 -7.70 -46.20 -8.17
CA LEU A 588 -8.17 -45.16 -7.28
C LEU A 588 -9.68 -44.94 -7.47
N LYS A 589 -10.44 -45.04 -6.37
CA LYS A 589 -11.86 -44.74 -6.30
C LYS A 589 -12.07 -43.52 -5.42
N TYR A 590 -12.47 -42.41 -6.04
CA TYR A 590 -12.82 -41.17 -5.35
C TYR A 590 -14.18 -41.26 -4.64
N GLY A 591 -14.53 -40.21 -3.87
CA GLY A 591 -15.82 -40.09 -3.18
C GLY A 591 -15.76 -40.63 -1.76
N VAL A 592 -14.63 -40.40 -1.10
CA VAL A 592 -14.38 -40.75 0.30
C VAL A 592 -14.14 -39.44 1.06
N PRO A 593 -14.66 -39.28 2.28
CA PRO A 593 -14.42 -38.09 3.08
C PRO A 593 -12.92 -37.74 3.18
N LEU A 594 -12.56 -36.45 3.19
CA LEU A 594 -11.18 -35.99 3.35
C LEU A 594 -10.41 -36.69 4.50
N PRO A 595 -10.97 -36.87 5.71
CA PRO A 595 -10.25 -37.56 6.80
C PRO A 595 -10.13 -39.07 6.63
N GLU A 596 -10.89 -39.68 5.74
CA GLU A 596 -11.02 -41.14 5.64
C GLU A 596 -10.24 -41.75 4.46
N GLY A 597 -9.87 -40.95 3.45
CA GLY A 597 -9.18 -41.47 2.27
C GLY A 597 -7.67 -41.65 2.45
N ASN A 598 -6.99 -41.94 1.34
CA ASN A 598 -5.58 -42.34 1.36
C ASN A 598 -4.59 -41.19 1.60
N MET A 599 -4.95 -39.95 1.26
CA MET A 599 -4.12 -38.79 1.57
C MET A 599 -4.44 -38.24 2.96
N ASP A 600 -3.46 -38.17 3.85
CA ASP A 600 -3.58 -37.41 5.10
C ASP A 600 -3.46 -35.91 4.80
N TYR A 601 -4.57 -35.20 4.97
CA TYR A 601 -4.64 -33.76 4.70
C TYR A 601 -3.99 -32.91 5.79
N ALA A 602 -3.82 -33.40 7.02
CA ALA A 602 -3.38 -32.56 8.14
C ALA A 602 -2.01 -31.88 7.90
N PRO A 603 -0.96 -32.58 7.38
CA PRO A 603 0.31 -31.94 7.03
C PRO A 603 0.18 -30.89 5.92
N PHE A 604 -0.63 -31.17 4.90
CA PHE A 604 -0.89 -30.21 3.81
C PHE A 604 -1.61 -28.96 4.33
N MET A 605 -2.65 -29.13 5.16
CA MET A 605 -3.38 -28.01 5.76
C MET A 605 -2.49 -27.17 6.68
N ALA A 606 -1.61 -27.81 7.45
CA ALA A 606 -0.61 -27.09 8.26
C ALA A 606 0.32 -26.24 7.40
N GLU A 607 0.75 -26.75 6.25
CA GLU A 607 1.58 -26.00 5.31
C GLU A 607 0.80 -24.87 4.63
N VAL A 608 -0.47 -25.08 4.26
CA VAL A 608 -1.35 -24.05 3.71
C VAL A 608 -1.49 -22.87 4.68
N ARG A 609 -1.64 -23.14 5.99
CA ARG A 609 -1.65 -22.10 7.03
C ARG A 609 -0.33 -21.32 7.08
N LYS A 610 0.81 -22.02 7.06
CA LYS A 610 2.14 -21.40 7.03
C LYS A 610 2.36 -20.53 5.80
N LEU A 611 1.84 -20.95 4.65
CA LEU A 611 1.93 -20.22 3.38
C LEU A 611 0.91 -19.08 3.26
N ASN A 612 0.08 -18.89 4.29
CA ASN A 612 -0.92 -17.83 4.40
C ASN A 612 -1.84 -17.71 3.17
N TYR A 613 -2.33 -18.85 2.68
CA TYR A 613 -3.23 -18.87 1.52
C TYR A 613 -4.62 -18.35 1.92
N GLY A 614 -5.10 -17.28 1.28
CA GLY A 614 -6.42 -16.67 1.54
C GLY A 614 -7.45 -16.83 0.43
N GLY A 615 -7.22 -17.72 -0.54
CA GLY A 615 -8.17 -17.98 -1.62
C GLY A 615 -9.27 -18.96 -1.22
N TYR A 616 -9.84 -19.69 -2.19
CA TYR A 616 -10.86 -20.69 -1.92
C TYR A 616 -10.28 -22.10 -1.79
N ALA A 617 -10.79 -22.86 -0.82
CA ALA A 617 -10.69 -24.31 -0.77
C ALA A 617 -12.00 -24.91 -1.30
N SER A 618 -11.97 -25.44 -2.52
CA SER A 618 -13.12 -26.05 -3.20
C SER A 618 -13.12 -27.57 -2.99
N ILE A 619 -14.22 -28.10 -2.47
CA ILE A 619 -14.43 -29.55 -2.37
C ILE A 619 -14.84 -30.10 -3.74
N GLU A 620 -14.14 -31.13 -4.22
CA GLU A 620 -14.58 -31.96 -5.33
C GLU A 620 -15.04 -33.34 -4.84
N TRP A 621 -16.33 -33.61 -5.00
CA TRP A 621 -16.93 -34.86 -4.55
C TRP A 621 -17.41 -35.72 -5.72
N PHE A 622 -17.13 -37.02 -5.65
CA PHE A 622 -17.47 -37.99 -6.69
C PHE A 622 -18.21 -39.24 -6.19
N GLY A 623 -18.58 -39.28 -4.91
CA GLY A 623 -19.32 -40.38 -4.29
C GLY A 623 -20.84 -40.22 -4.36
N ASP A 624 -21.57 -41.20 -3.82
CA ASP A 624 -23.03 -41.30 -3.98
C ASP A 624 -23.85 -40.38 -3.05
N ASP A 625 -23.24 -39.84 -1.98
CA ASP A 625 -23.90 -38.90 -1.04
C ASP A 625 -23.21 -37.52 -1.01
N PRO A 626 -23.42 -36.68 -2.03
CA PRO A 626 -22.83 -35.34 -2.09
C PRO A 626 -23.35 -34.39 -1.00
N ALA A 627 -24.58 -34.60 -0.49
CA ALA A 627 -25.15 -33.74 0.55
C ALA A 627 -24.59 -34.07 1.94
N GLY A 628 -24.35 -35.35 2.24
CA GLY A 628 -23.60 -35.78 3.42
C GLY A 628 -22.17 -35.26 3.38
N ALA A 629 -21.49 -35.44 2.25
CA ALA A 629 -20.13 -34.95 2.04
C ALA A 629 -20.01 -33.44 2.26
N ALA A 630 -20.90 -32.64 1.67
CA ALA A 630 -20.90 -31.18 1.85
C ALA A 630 -20.85 -30.76 3.33
N ARG A 631 -21.55 -31.49 4.22
CA ARG A 631 -21.51 -31.19 5.66
C ARG A 631 -20.25 -31.73 6.35
N SER A 632 -19.87 -32.97 6.07
CA SER A 632 -18.71 -33.60 6.74
C SER A 632 -17.40 -32.94 6.35
N GLU A 633 -17.25 -32.56 5.07
CA GLU A 633 -16.04 -31.91 4.58
C GLU A 633 -15.90 -30.51 5.15
N LEU A 634 -16.99 -29.74 5.20
CA LEU A 634 -16.96 -28.42 5.80
C LEU A 634 -16.61 -28.48 7.29
N ALA A 635 -17.13 -29.47 8.02
CA ALA A 635 -16.79 -29.69 9.43
C ALA A 635 -15.30 -30.01 9.61
N TYR A 636 -14.76 -30.92 8.79
CA TYR A 636 -13.34 -31.27 8.83
C TYR A 636 -12.44 -30.07 8.49
N LEU A 637 -12.77 -29.28 7.47
CA LEU A 637 -12.05 -28.03 7.20
C LEU A 637 -12.23 -27.02 8.35
N GLY A 638 -13.34 -27.02 9.07
CA GLY A 638 -13.50 -26.24 10.30
C GLY A 638 -12.45 -26.62 11.35
N GLU A 639 -12.31 -27.91 11.63
CA GLU A 639 -11.36 -28.46 12.61
C GLU A 639 -9.90 -28.21 12.22
N GLN A 640 -9.57 -28.39 10.93
CA GLN A 640 -8.21 -28.13 10.44
C GLN A 640 -7.81 -26.64 10.53
N TRP A 641 -8.75 -25.71 10.66
CA TRP A 641 -8.46 -24.28 10.78
C TRP A 641 -8.63 -23.71 12.17
N ALA A 642 -9.41 -24.36 13.02
CA ALA A 642 -9.43 -24.04 14.44
C ALA A 642 -7.99 -24.19 14.97
N LEU A 643 -7.43 -23.09 15.47
CA LEU A 643 -6.17 -23.13 16.22
C LEU A 643 -6.36 -24.20 17.31
N SER A 644 -5.69 -25.34 17.20
CA SER A 644 -5.83 -26.37 18.23
C SER A 644 -5.36 -25.74 19.56
N PRO A 645 -6.16 -25.86 20.64
CA PRO A 645 -5.72 -25.42 21.96
C PRO A 645 -4.45 -26.13 22.44
N GLU A 646 -4.09 -27.28 21.85
CA GLU A 646 -2.85 -27.99 22.17
C GLU A 646 -1.61 -27.37 21.53
N ALA A 647 -1.73 -26.70 20.38
CA ALA A 647 -0.60 -26.02 19.74
C ALA A 647 -0.10 -24.78 20.50
N ALA A 648 -0.92 -24.24 21.42
CA ALA A 648 -0.56 -23.13 22.30
C ALA A 648 0.13 -23.57 23.61
N LYS A 649 0.35 -24.89 23.81
CA LYS A 649 0.94 -25.46 25.03
C LYS A 649 2.21 -26.28 24.80
N ALA A 650 2.72 -26.35 23.58
CA ALA A 650 4.07 -26.83 23.27
C ALA A 650 4.96 -25.63 22.98
#